data_AF-A0A938US21-F1
#
_entry.id   AF-A0A938US21-F1
#
_cell.length_a   1.000
_cell.length_b   1.000
_cell.length_c   1.000
_cell.angle_alpha   90.00
_cell.angle_beta   90.00
_cell.angle_gamma   90.00
#
_symmetry.space_group_name_H-M   'P 1'
#
loop_
_entity.id
_entity.type
_entity.pdbx_description
1 polymer ?
#
loop_
_entity_poly.entity_id
_entity_poly.type
_entity_poly.pdbx_seq_one_letter_code
_entity_poly.pdbx_strand_id
1 'polypeptide(L)'
;MVLPGWQLTAAGRSPHRPALRMAALVLHAQQGDDFFGDTSEARVVAAVRAHGIAADLVHLYYPRGDEDGCAAVDADLLRWVADQRVEVALVGQVWRETLLEGLHAAGCLVIGTDPNGQWQAARPNVLLAHFPRHRAPLLGVLRALRDGGALLELPNVAVADATGYVASRVAAAPDPADAELAEPFAACADAMVFGQPRNRDGSAPLLRKTLDTNVGCPFADDAARNPAFAGLDLDQPGLARKGCAFCPMGGDYRALPVAQTVAAHVEQLRYWQDHLAEPLDEAVLRDQSALRYLPQLVQACQSAGLRPLGLLVPGRGDAILRFGPQLRQAAALCGDSGWWFTIHLVGFESFSQAQLDLYNKGVTVEAYAEALRQMRALHREFPLGFRLYAHGASSFILFNPWTTLDDLDATAQFCDEHAVGDLAHGLTLSRLRLYPNLPLYWKARAEGLLVADAPAADRGAAFAGYSAEAAWRYLHPEIAAVESVQRALADRVQPNEGVGLLRAVVRWARGRFGPDAAPWTDAEAAALVADWSALQALWRSAAPTGTHREDRRARTVVAGRTCNNRCRTCTAGHAEYEDRPDHLRPGVQAAAQTGHVVFSGREPTLFPQFLAHVRGAAKAGATRIEALTNARALSSTGAAARLRAAGLTELGVKRHRLTDRDEDDITRSPGSGVQNREAMMQLRAAGVPWTLHWIVVREGLGELREVPAWARAHGARAIAVRVLAGEVELGNLAGWRQAIEGLGAAAQAVGIAVGVEGG
;
A
#
# COMPACT_ATOMS: atom_id res chain seq x y z
N MET A 1 -33.33 -7.05 26.64
CA MET A 1 -32.13 -6.20 26.60
C MET A 1 -31.23 -6.64 27.76
N VAL A 2 -30.06 -7.25 27.64
CA VAL A 2 -29.14 -7.57 26.53
C VAL A 2 -28.47 -8.91 26.89
N LEU A 3 -27.70 -9.49 25.95
CA LEU A 3 -26.83 -10.69 25.97
C LEU A 3 -26.05 -10.98 27.30
N PRO A 4 -25.47 -12.20 27.47
CA PRO A 4 -24.87 -12.64 28.74
C PRO A 4 -23.77 -11.69 29.27
N GLY A 5 -23.83 -11.35 30.57
CA GLY A 5 -22.76 -10.61 31.28
C GLY A 5 -23.17 -9.23 31.82
N TRP A 6 -24.13 -8.54 31.21
CA TRP A 6 -24.62 -7.21 31.67
C TRP A 6 -26.14 -7.09 31.50
N GLN A 7 -26.88 -6.97 32.61
CA GLN A 7 -28.34 -6.86 32.59
C GLN A 7 -28.80 -5.40 32.76
N LEU A 8 -29.41 -4.85 31.70
CA LEU A 8 -30.23 -3.64 31.81
C LEU A 8 -31.64 -4.03 32.29
N THR A 9 -32.26 -3.19 33.12
CA THR A 9 -33.68 -3.39 33.45
C THR A 9 -34.55 -3.31 32.19
N ALA A 10 -35.79 -3.83 32.23
CA ALA A 10 -36.75 -3.68 31.13
C ALA A 10 -37.02 -2.20 30.75
N ALA A 11 -36.73 -1.26 31.66
CA ALA A 11 -36.81 0.17 31.43
C ALA A 11 -35.52 0.81 30.86
N GLY A 12 -34.49 0.02 30.57
CA GLY A 12 -33.20 0.50 30.04
C GLY A 12 -32.27 1.16 31.08
N ARG A 13 -32.55 0.98 32.39
CA ARG A 13 -31.66 1.45 33.47
C ARG A 13 -30.45 0.54 33.67
N SER A 14 -29.29 1.14 33.86
CA SER A 14 -28.05 0.46 34.23
C SER A 14 -27.91 0.25 35.74
N PRO A 15 -27.18 -0.79 36.19
CA PRO A 15 -26.79 -0.93 37.58
C PRO A 15 -25.85 0.23 38.00
N HIS A 16 -25.96 0.69 39.25
CA HIS A 16 -25.12 1.75 39.82
C HIS A 16 -23.68 1.24 40.06
N ARG A 17 -22.68 1.90 39.45
CA ARG A 17 -21.26 1.50 39.50
C ARG A 17 -20.36 2.66 39.94
N PRO A 18 -20.15 2.88 41.25
CA PRO A 18 -19.41 4.05 41.74
C PRO A 18 -17.90 4.00 41.51
N ALA A 19 -17.32 2.82 41.23
CA ALA A 19 -15.89 2.60 40.98
C ALA A 19 -15.59 2.22 39.51
N LEU A 20 -16.35 2.81 38.58
CA LEU A 20 -16.28 2.49 37.15
C LEU A 20 -14.86 2.68 36.58
N ARG A 21 -14.34 1.64 35.91
CA ARG A 21 -13.11 1.70 35.12
C ARG A 21 -13.39 1.40 33.65
N MET A 22 -12.83 2.23 32.77
CA MET A 22 -12.95 2.10 31.31
C MET A 22 -11.60 1.78 30.65
N ALA A 23 -11.60 0.95 29.62
CA ALA A 23 -10.47 0.83 28.69
C ALA A 23 -10.90 1.26 27.29
N ALA A 24 -10.12 2.14 26.64
CA ALA A 24 -10.28 2.46 25.22
C ALA A 24 -9.27 1.63 24.42
N LEU A 25 -9.78 0.73 23.57
CA LEU A 25 -8.96 -0.21 22.81
C LEU A 25 -8.66 0.36 21.41
N VAL A 26 -7.38 0.46 21.08
CA VAL A 26 -6.86 0.80 19.76
C VAL A 26 -6.17 -0.44 19.20
N LEU A 27 -6.65 -0.90 18.06
CA LEU A 27 -6.17 -2.13 17.45
C LEU A 27 -5.19 -1.77 16.32
N HIS A 28 -4.07 -2.49 16.27
CA HIS A 28 -3.03 -2.39 15.25
C HIS A 28 -2.79 -3.75 14.61
N ALA A 29 -2.93 -3.82 13.29
CA ALA A 29 -2.95 -5.07 12.55
C ALA A 29 -1.64 -5.38 11.83
N GLN A 30 -0.89 -4.33 11.54
CA GLN A 30 0.31 -4.43 10.72
C GLN A 30 1.56 -4.31 11.57
N GLN A 31 1.44 -4.70 12.85
CA GLN A 31 2.50 -4.65 13.84
C GLN A 31 3.20 -3.27 13.96
N GLY A 32 2.64 -2.18 13.42
CA GLY A 32 3.19 -0.81 13.54
C GLY A 32 3.29 0.00 12.24
N ASP A 33 3.07 -0.62 11.08
CA ASP A 33 3.10 0.07 9.77
C ASP A 33 1.76 0.76 9.40
N ASP A 34 0.75 0.75 10.28
CA ASP A 34 -0.54 1.36 9.99
C ASP A 34 -0.58 2.88 10.26
N PHE A 35 -1.52 3.56 9.58
CA PHE A 35 -1.76 5.00 9.71
C PHE A 35 -2.98 5.28 10.61
N PHE A 36 -3.47 4.29 11.35
CA PHE A 36 -4.60 4.48 12.25
C PHE A 36 -4.15 5.31 13.45
N GLY A 37 -4.94 6.32 13.78
CA GLY A 37 -4.65 7.24 14.88
C GLY A 37 -5.31 6.78 16.17
N ASP A 38 -4.57 6.89 17.27
CA ASP A 38 -5.06 6.71 18.64
C ASP A 38 -5.55 8.02 19.28
N THR A 39 -5.42 9.15 18.57
CA THR A 39 -5.56 10.48 19.15
C THR A 39 -7.00 10.75 19.59
N SER A 40 -7.98 10.23 18.85
CA SER A 40 -9.39 10.27 19.22
C SER A 40 -9.61 9.61 20.60
N GLU A 41 -9.14 8.38 20.76
CA GLU A 41 -9.28 7.55 21.95
C GLU A 41 -8.46 8.10 23.11
N ALA A 42 -7.25 8.60 22.84
CA ALA A 42 -6.40 9.25 23.82
C ALA A 42 -7.07 10.51 24.40
N ARG A 43 -7.65 11.35 23.55
CA ARG A 43 -8.39 12.52 24.01
C ARG A 43 -9.65 12.11 24.80
N VAL A 44 -10.33 11.03 24.40
CA VAL A 44 -11.47 10.47 25.13
C VAL A 44 -11.07 10.03 26.53
N VAL A 45 -9.99 9.27 26.67
CA VAL A 45 -9.46 8.84 27.97
C VAL A 45 -9.14 10.04 28.85
N ALA A 46 -8.51 11.09 28.30
CA ALA A 46 -8.25 12.33 29.05
C ALA A 46 -9.53 13.00 29.54
N ALA A 47 -10.56 13.10 28.69
CA ALA A 47 -11.85 13.68 29.07
C ALA A 47 -12.56 12.84 30.15
N VAL A 48 -12.48 11.52 30.08
CA VAL A 48 -13.06 10.60 31.08
C VAL A 48 -12.32 10.73 32.42
N ARG A 49 -10.99 10.77 32.41
CA ARG A 49 -10.15 11.01 33.61
C ARG A 49 -10.50 12.35 34.27
N ALA A 50 -10.70 13.42 33.48
CA ALA A 50 -11.10 14.73 34.00
C ALA A 50 -12.48 14.73 34.69
N HIS A 51 -13.34 13.73 34.40
CA HIS A 51 -14.63 13.53 35.08
C HIS A 51 -14.55 12.58 36.29
N GLY A 52 -13.34 12.23 36.73
CA GLY A 52 -13.10 11.39 37.90
C GLY A 52 -13.35 9.90 37.68
N ILE A 53 -13.41 9.45 36.42
CA ILE A 53 -13.57 8.03 36.07
C ILE A 53 -12.20 7.47 35.69
N ALA A 54 -11.83 6.33 36.27
CA ALA A 54 -10.58 5.66 35.92
C ALA A 54 -10.64 5.17 34.48
N ALA A 55 -9.65 5.53 33.67
CA ALA A 55 -9.61 5.13 32.26
C ALA A 55 -8.18 4.90 31.76
N ASP A 56 -8.01 3.94 30.86
CA ASP A 56 -6.74 3.61 30.23
C ASP A 56 -6.88 3.56 28.70
N LEU A 57 -5.83 4.00 28.02
CA LEU A 57 -5.63 3.77 26.60
C LEU A 57 -4.85 2.47 26.42
N VAL A 58 -5.37 1.57 25.57
CA VAL A 58 -4.79 0.23 25.39
C VAL A 58 -4.57 -0.03 23.90
N HIS A 59 -3.34 -0.33 23.52
CA HIS A 59 -2.92 -0.67 22.17
C HIS A 59 -2.74 -2.19 22.05
N LEU A 60 -3.33 -2.77 21.02
CA LEU A 60 -3.28 -4.20 20.72
C LEU A 60 -2.56 -4.41 19.38
N TYR A 61 -1.38 -5.04 19.40
CA TYR A 61 -0.61 -5.34 18.18
C TYR A 61 -0.75 -6.81 17.80
N TYR A 62 -1.56 -7.07 16.77
CA TYR A 62 -1.79 -8.42 16.26
C TYR A 62 -0.74 -8.85 15.22
N PRO A 63 -0.16 -10.05 15.34
CA PRO A 63 0.73 -10.60 14.33
C PRO A 63 -0.05 -11.03 13.08
N ARG A 64 0.39 -10.58 11.91
CA ARG A 64 -0.30 -10.87 10.65
C ARG A 64 -0.18 -12.33 10.24
N GLY A 65 -1.33 -12.98 10.04
CA GLY A 65 -1.40 -14.37 9.59
C GLY A 65 -1.07 -15.41 10.67
N ASP A 66 -1.02 -14.99 11.93
CA ASP A 66 -0.73 -15.83 13.09
C ASP A 66 -1.89 -15.75 14.09
N GLU A 67 -2.88 -16.64 13.89
CA GLU A 67 -4.11 -16.65 14.67
C GLU A 67 -3.86 -17.03 16.14
N ASP A 68 -2.88 -17.91 16.38
CA ASP A 68 -2.45 -18.31 17.73
C ASP A 68 -1.78 -17.15 18.45
N GLY A 69 -0.90 -16.42 17.76
CA GLY A 69 -0.30 -15.18 18.26
C GLY A 69 -1.34 -14.12 18.56
N CYS A 70 -2.36 -13.97 17.71
CA CYS A 70 -3.49 -13.08 17.98
C CYS A 70 -4.28 -13.53 19.22
N ALA A 71 -4.56 -14.83 19.36
CA ALA A 71 -5.28 -15.39 20.52
C ALA A 71 -4.50 -15.19 21.83
N ALA A 72 -3.17 -15.24 21.79
CA ALA A 72 -2.33 -14.92 22.95
C ALA A 72 -2.48 -13.45 23.37
N VAL A 73 -2.48 -12.51 22.41
CA VAL A 73 -2.72 -11.07 22.69
C VAL A 73 -4.09 -10.86 23.34
N ASP A 74 -5.13 -11.51 22.83
CA ASP A 74 -6.48 -11.45 23.42
C ASP A 74 -6.49 -12.02 24.85
N ALA A 75 -5.86 -13.17 25.07
CA ALA A 75 -5.79 -13.79 26.38
C ALA A 75 -5.07 -12.90 27.42
N ASP A 76 -4.01 -12.22 27.00
CA ASP A 76 -3.25 -11.30 27.86
C ASP A 76 -4.08 -10.08 28.25
N LEU A 77 -4.77 -9.48 27.26
CA LEU A 77 -5.71 -8.39 27.50
C LEU A 77 -6.83 -8.81 28.46
N LEU A 78 -7.46 -9.97 28.24
CA LEU A 78 -8.58 -10.45 29.04
C LEU A 78 -8.18 -10.75 30.49
N ARG A 79 -6.97 -11.26 30.72
CA ARG A 79 -6.42 -11.40 32.09
C ARG A 79 -6.27 -10.04 32.76
N TRP A 80 -5.71 -9.06 32.05
CA TRP A 80 -5.59 -7.71 32.58
C TRP A 80 -6.94 -7.04 32.85
N VAL A 81 -7.93 -7.22 31.96
CA VAL A 81 -9.31 -6.74 32.14
C VAL A 81 -9.90 -7.28 33.44
N ALA A 82 -9.71 -8.58 33.71
CA ALA A 82 -10.18 -9.20 34.95
C ALA A 82 -9.42 -8.66 36.19
N ASP A 83 -8.08 -8.60 36.12
CA ASP A 83 -7.23 -8.14 37.23
C ASP A 83 -7.51 -6.68 37.62
N GLN A 84 -7.67 -5.81 36.62
CA GLN A 84 -7.97 -4.39 36.82
C GLN A 84 -9.46 -4.11 37.03
N ARG A 85 -10.32 -5.12 36.89
CA ARG A 85 -11.78 -4.99 36.97
C ARG A 85 -12.31 -3.92 36.03
N VAL A 86 -11.89 -3.98 34.76
CA VAL A 86 -12.44 -3.09 33.73
C VAL A 86 -13.92 -3.42 33.54
N GLU A 87 -14.77 -2.39 33.65
CA GLU A 87 -16.23 -2.55 33.55
C GLU A 87 -16.77 -2.12 32.19
N VAL A 88 -16.05 -1.23 31.49
CA VAL A 88 -16.44 -0.69 30.18
C VAL A 88 -15.27 -0.80 29.21
N ALA A 89 -15.52 -1.39 28.05
CA ALA A 89 -14.58 -1.42 26.94
C ALA A 89 -15.12 -0.55 25.79
N LEU A 90 -14.39 0.50 25.43
CA LEU A 90 -14.67 1.31 24.25
C LEU A 90 -13.88 0.74 23.07
N VAL A 91 -14.60 0.39 22.01
CA VAL A 91 -14.02 -0.18 20.78
C VAL A 91 -14.42 0.67 19.58
N GLY A 92 -13.42 1.21 18.89
CA GLY A 92 -13.64 1.91 17.62
C GLY A 92 -13.80 0.95 16.44
N GLN A 93 -13.07 -0.14 16.49
CA GLN A 93 -13.07 -1.20 15.50
C GLN A 93 -12.94 -2.51 16.28
N VAL A 94 -13.61 -3.58 15.84
CA VAL A 94 -13.34 -4.91 16.38
C VAL A 94 -13.19 -5.89 15.25
N TRP A 95 -12.05 -6.56 15.25
CA TRP A 95 -11.61 -7.40 14.14
C TRP A 95 -11.82 -8.87 14.40
N ARG A 96 -11.97 -9.25 15.68
CA ARG A 96 -12.15 -10.64 16.10
C ARG A 96 -13.37 -10.76 16.99
N GLU A 97 -14.30 -11.61 16.59
CA GLU A 97 -15.51 -11.90 17.35
C GLU A 97 -15.18 -12.49 18.74
N THR A 98 -14.13 -13.31 18.79
CA THR A 98 -13.60 -13.93 20.03
C THR A 98 -13.18 -12.90 21.07
N LEU A 99 -12.67 -11.74 20.67
CA LEU A 99 -12.34 -10.66 21.59
C LEU A 99 -13.61 -10.05 22.21
N LEU A 100 -14.64 -9.79 21.39
CA LEU A 100 -15.93 -9.28 21.88
C LEU A 100 -16.58 -10.27 22.85
N GLU A 101 -16.60 -11.56 22.50
CA GLU A 101 -17.12 -12.62 23.36
C GLU A 101 -16.35 -12.70 24.67
N GLY A 102 -15.02 -12.63 24.62
CA GLY A 102 -14.16 -12.61 25.81
C GLY A 102 -14.45 -11.42 26.71
N LEU A 103 -14.61 -10.22 26.16
CA LEU A 103 -14.96 -9.01 26.92
C LEU A 103 -16.34 -9.14 27.59
N HIS A 104 -17.34 -9.66 26.87
CA HIS A 104 -18.67 -9.93 27.45
C HIS A 104 -18.60 -10.99 28.56
N ALA A 105 -17.84 -12.07 28.36
CA ALA A 105 -17.65 -13.12 29.35
C ALA A 105 -16.92 -12.63 30.60
N ALA A 106 -15.99 -11.67 30.45
CA ALA A 106 -15.35 -10.96 31.55
C ALA A 106 -16.27 -9.96 32.26
N GLY A 107 -17.51 -9.80 31.79
CA GLY A 107 -18.49 -8.89 32.38
C GLY A 107 -18.23 -7.42 32.04
N CYS A 108 -17.64 -7.13 30.87
CA CYS A 108 -17.54 -5.75 30.36
C CYS A 108 -18.83 -5.34 29.63
N LEU A 109 -19.22 -4.07 29.78
CA LEU A 109 -20.10 -3.40 28.83
C LEU A 109 -19.26 -2.87 27.67
N VAL A 110 -19.48 -3.40 26.49
CA VAL A 110 -18.78 -3.01 25.27
C VAL A 110 -19.54 -1.88 24.56
N ILE A 111 -18.85 -0.77 24.33
CA ILE A 111 -19.35 0.40 23.59
C ILE A 111 -18.65 0.47 22.24
N GLY A 112 -19.40 0.36 21.16
CA GLY A 112 -18.93 0.52 19.79
C GLY A 112 -19.11 1.95 19.27
N THR A 113 -18.15 2.42 18.47
CA THR A 113 -18.19 3.79 17.92
C THR A 113 -18.22 3.90 16.41
N ASP A 114 -18.14 2.78 15.68
CA ASP A 114 -18.38 2.75 14.24
C ASP A 114 -19.87 2.48 13.94
N PRO A 115 -20.66 3.51 13.58
CA PRO A 115 -22.08 3.33 13.24
C PRO A 115 -22.26 2.61 11.91
N ASN A 116 -21.22 2.49 11.08
CA ASN A 116 -21.26 1.83 9.78
C ASN A 116 -20.90 0.34 9.88
N GLY A 117 -20.54 -0.14 11.08
CA GLY A 117 -20.15 -1.51 11.31
C GLY A 117 -21.30 -2.50 11.11
N GLN A 118 -21.14 -3.43 10.15
CA GLN A 118 -21.92 -4.65 10.17
C GLN A 118 -21.30 -5.60 11.19
N TRP A 119 -21.92 -5.69 12.37
CA TRP A 119 -21.53 -6.61 13.44
C TRP A 119 -22.15 -7.99 13.16
N GLN A 120 -21.38 -9.06 13.39
CA GLN A 120 -21.81 -10.45 13.17
C GLN A 120 -22.69 -10.95 14.34
N ALA A 121 -22.40 -12.12 14.95
CA ALA A 121 -23.20 -12.65 16.06
C ALA A 121 -22.88 -11.96 17.39
N ALA A 122 -21.60 -11.72 17.69
CA ALA A 122 -21.18 -10.85 18.79
C ALA A 122 -21.16 -9.39 18.34
N ARG A 123 -21.81 -8.53 19.13
CA ARG A 123 -21.95 -7.10 18.85
C ARG A 123 -21.79 -6.26 20.11
N PRO A 124 -21.34 -4.99 20.00
CA PRO A 124 -21.29 -4.08 21.13
C PRO A 124 -22.64 -3.95 21.82
N ASN A 125 -22.65 -3.84 23.15
CA ASN A 125 -23.88 -3.65 23.91
C ASN A 125 -24.51 -2.26 23.65
N VAL A 126 -23.67 -1.26 23.38
CA VAL A 126 -24.07 0.12 23.11
C VAL A 126 -23.35 0.62 21.86
N LEU A 127 -24.06 1.33 20.99
CA LEU A 127 -23.49 2.08 19.87
C LEU A 127 -23.66 3.58 20.08
N LEU A 128 -22.63 4.34 19.74
CA LEU A 128 -22.64 5.79 19.75
C LEU A 128 -22.70 6.35 18.33
N ALA A 129 -23.68 7.20 18.05
CA ALA A 129 -23.69 8.00 16.82
C ALA A 129 -22.81 9.24 16.97
N HIS A 130 -22.29 9.76 15.85
CA HIS A 130 -21.49 11.00 15.78
C HIS A 130 -20.14 10.99 16.54
N PHE A 131 -19.68 9.82 16.97
CA PHE A 131 -18.34 9.63 17.54
C PHE A 131 -17.29 9.54 16.41
N PRO A 132 -16.04 10.01 16.58
CA PRO A 132 -15.43 10.64 17.76
C PRO A 132 -15.58 12.15 17.86
N ARG A 133 -16.33 12.76 16.92
CA ARG A 133 -16.50 14.23 16.84
C ARG A 133 -17.24 14.80 18.04
N HIS A 134 -18.03 13.99 18.72
CA HIS A 134 -18.84 14.38 19.86
C HIS A 134 -18.66 13.36 20.99
N ARG A 135 -18.06 13.79 22.11
CA ARG A 135 -17.79 12.90 23.26
C ARG A 135 -18.88 12.90 24.31
N ALA A 136 -19.76 13.89 24.28
CA ALA A 136 -20.87 13.98 25.20
C ALA A 136 -21.74 12.71 25.27
N PRO A 137 -21.99 11.95 24.18
CA PRO A 137 -22.76 10.70 24.24
C PRO A 137 -22.04 9.66 25.10
N LEU A 138 -20.73 9.47 24.90
CA LEU A 138 -19.94 8.57 25.73
C LEU A 138 -19.92 9.01 27.19
N LEU A 139 -19.64 10.29 27.45
CA LEU A 139 -19.63 10.82 28.83
C LEU A 139 -21.02 10.73 29.49
N GLY A 140 -22.09 10.86 28.71
CA GLY A 140 -23.47 10.65 29.14
C GLY A 140 -23.72 9.20 29.54
N VAL A 141 -23.30 8.24 28.71
CA VAL A 141 -23.38 6.81 29.01
C VAL A 141 -22.61 6.50 30.29
N LEU A 142 -21.35 6.91 30.40
CA LEU A 142 -20.51 6.64 31.58
C LEU A 142 -21.11 7.24 32.86
N ARG A 143 -21.67 8.46 32.79
CA ARG A 143 -22.39 9.06 33.93
C ARG A 143 -23.65 8.28 34.30
N ALA A 144 -24.46 7.87 33.33
CA ALA A 144 -25.63 7.04 33.57
C ALA A 144 -25.23 5.70 34.20
N LEU A 145 -24.14 5.07 33.76
CA LEU A 145 -23.60 3.85 34.37
C LEU A 145 -23.17 4.08 35.82
N ARG A 146 -22.42 5.17 36.07
CA ARG A 146 -21.97 5.52 37.42
C ARG A 146 -23.13 5.79 38.36
N ASP A 147 -24.16 6.50 37.90
CA ASP A 147 -25.21 7.06 38.76
C ASP A 147 -26.53 6.25 38.74
N GLY A 148 -26.63 5.18 37.93
CA GLY A 148 -27.84 4.33 37.82
C GLY A 148 -28.95 4.88 36.91
N GLY A 149 -28.56 5.58 35.82
CA GLY A 149 -29.43 6.23 34.85
C GLY A 149 -29.99 5.32 33.74
N ALA A 150 -30.85 5.88 32.88
CA ALA A 150 -31.46 5.17 31.76
C ALA A 150 -30.73 5.48 30.44
N LEU A 151 -30.15 4.47 29.81
CA LEU A 151 -29.33 4.65 28.60
C LEU A 151 -30.16 5.04 27.37
N LEU A 152 -31.40 4.55 27.28
CA LEU A 152 -32.33 4.87 26.18
C LEU A 152 -32.89 6.30 26.23
N GLU A 153 -32.60 7.05 27.30
CA GLU A 153 -32.97 8.46 27.44
C GLU A 153 -31.79 9.40 27.10
N LEU A 154 -30.67 8.84 26.59
CA LEU A 154 -29.50 9.61 26.15
C LEU A 154 -29.54 9.82 24.64
N PRO A 155 -29.34 11.06 24.12
CA PRO A 155 -29.30 11.27 22.68
C PRO A 155 -28.09 10.57 22.05
N ASN A 156 -28.21 10.19 20.78
CA ASN A 156 -27.13 9.57 19.97
C ASN A 156 -26.62 8.22 20.52
N VAL A 157 -27.43 7.53 21.31
CA VAL A 157 -27.15 6.20 21.87
C VAL A 157 -28.12 5.18 21.28
N ALA A 158 -27.61 4.01 20.91
CA ALA A 158 -28.43 2.83 20.60
C ALA A 158 -27.97 1.64 21.46
N VAL A 159 -28.91 0.83 21.95
CA VAL A 159 -28.63 -0.28 22.87
C VAL A 159 -29.04 -1.60 22.23
N ALA A 160 -28.16 -2.60 22.28
CA ALA A 160 -28.43 -3.91 21.70
C ALA A 160 -29.59 -4.64 22.41
N ASP A 161 -30.41 -5.40 21.69
CA ASP A 161 -31.41 -6.31 22.26
C ASP A 161 -31.34 -7.70 21.61
N ALA A 162 -32.39 -8.52 21.66
CA ALA A 162 -32.40 -9.85 21.04
C ALA A 162 -32.53 -9.79 19.50
N THR A 163 -33.04 -8.70 18.96
CA THR A 163 -33.39 -8.52 17.55
C THR A 163 -32.47 -7.56 16.79
N GLY A 164 -31.69 -6.73 17.48
CA GLY A 164 -30.77 -5.78 16.87
C GLY A 164 -30.38 -4.69 17.86
N TYR A 165 -30.59 -3.43 17.47
CA TYR A 165 -30.37 -2.25 18.31
C TYR A 165 -31.67 -1.45 18.46
N VAL A 166 -31.94 -1.02 19.70
CA VAL A 166 -33.00 -0.08 20.03
C VAL A 166 -32.38 1.30 20.12
N ALA A 167 -32.80 2.21 19.23
CA ALA A 167 -32.37 3.60 19.26
C ALA A 167 -32.89 4.33 20.51
N SER A 168 -32.20 5.42 20.89
CA SER A 168 -32.65 6.35 21.92
C SER A 168 -34.09 6.83 21.68
N ARG A 169 -34.84 7.04 22.76
CA ARG A 169 -36.17 7.64 22.76
C ARG A 169 -36.12 9.16 22.65
N VAL A 170 -34.94 9.74 22.85
CA VAL A 170 -34.69 11.16 22.68
C VAL A 170 -34.16 11.40 21.27
N ALA A 171 -34.61 12.49 20.65
CA ALA A 171 -34.12 12.88 19.33
C ALA A 171 -32.60 12.98 19.32
N ALA A 172 -31.99 12.53 18.22
CA ALA A 172 -30.56 12.65 18.01
C ALA A 172 -30.14 14.12 18.13
N ALA A 173 -29.12 14.39 18.94
CA ALA A 173 -28.51 15.70 18.94
C ALA A 173 -27.71 15.86 17.63
N PRO A 174 -27.77 17.02 16.96
CA PRO A 174 -27.00 17.27 15.75
C PRO A 174 -25.49 17.13 16.02
N ASP A 175 -24.70 16.97 14.95
CA ASP A 175 -23.23 17.08 15.07
C ASP A 175 -22.87 18.39 15.81
N PRO A 176 -21.89 18.37 16.71
CA PRO A 176 -21.55 19.53 17.51
C PRO A 176 -21.16 20.74 16.65
N ALA A 177 -21.41 21.94 17.19
CA ALA A 177 -21.05 23.20 16.55
C ALA A 177 -19.52 23.32 16.36
N ASP A 178 -19.07 24.21 15.47
CA ASP A 178 -17.63 24.43 15.18
C ASP A 178 -16.80 24.75 16.45
N ALA A 179 -17.46 25.13 17.55
CA ALA A 179 -16.87 25.38 18.86
C ALA A 179 -16.12 24.16 19.47
N GLU A 180 -16.54 22.92 19.20
CA GLU A 180 -15.80 21.72 19.69
C GLU A 180 -14.47 21.49 18.93
N LEU A 181 -14.32 22.05 17.72
CA LEU A 181 -13.04 22.07 17.00
C LEU A 181 -12.04 23.07 17.62
N ALA A 182 -12.52 24.00 18.45
CA ALA A 182 -11.74 25.07 19.06
C ALA A 182 -11.38 24.81 20.54
N GLU A 183 -11.80 23.68 21.12
CA GLU A 183 -11.43 23.32 22.49
C GLU A 183 -9.92 23.08 22.62
N PRO A 184 -9.28 23.50 23.74
CA PRO A 184 -7.87 23.22 23.99
C PRO A 184 -7.54 21.74 23.89
N PHE A 185 -6.36 21.44 23.36
CA PHE A 185 -5.96 20.06 23.16
C PHE A 185 -5.50 19.40 24.46
N ALA A 186 -6.16 18.30 24.83
CA ALA A 186 -5.76 17.43 25.93
C ALA A 186 -5.96 15.97 25.55
N ALA A 187 -4.95 15.13 25.82
CA ALA A 187 -4.94 13.71 25.46
C ALA A 187 -4.13 12.83 26.42
N CYS A 188 -4.51 11.56 26.56
CA CYS A 188 -3.73 10.57 27.27
C CYS A 188 -2.41 10.31 26.52
N ALA A 189 -1.26 10.51 27.17
CA ALA A 189 0.05 10.24 26.57
C ALA A 189 0.58 8.85 26.93
N ASP A 190 0.14 8.29 28.05
CA ASP A 190 0.39 6.92 28.46
C ASP A 190 -0.56 5.95 27.75
N ALA A 191 -0.01 4.85 27.22
CA ALA A 191 -0.77 3.75 26.64
C ALA A 191 -0.22 2.41 27.14
N MET A 192 -1.11 1.49 27.47
CA MET A 192 -0.75 0.09 27.73
C MET A 192 -0.62 -0.65 26.41
N VAL A 193 0.37 -1.53 26.28
CA VAL A 193 0.65 -2.25 25.03
C VAL A 193 0.54 -3.75 25.26
N PHE A 194 -0.25 -4.42 24.42
CA PHE A 194 -0.33 -5.88 24.32
C PHE A 194 0.13 -6.32 22.93
N GLY A 195 0.89 -7.41 22.87
CA GLY A 195 1.58 -7.84 21.65
C GLY A 195 2.94 -7.16 21.45
N GLN A 196 3.56 -7.37 20.29
CA GLN A 196 4.86 -6.77 19.95
C GLN A 196 4.74 -5.82 18.75
N PRO A 197 4.99 -4.51 18.94
CA PRO A 197 5.10 -3.57 17.83
C PRO A 197 6.42 -3.83 17.07
N ARG A 198 6.31 -4.28 15.82
CA ARG A 198 7.42 -4.48 14.87
C ARG A 198 6.97 -4.17 13.44
N ASN A 199 7.79 -3.48 12.67
CA ASN A 199 7.56 -3.36 11.23
C ASN A 199 7.68 -4.73 10.55
N ARG A 200 7.25 -4.83 9.29
CA ARG A 200 7.35 -6.08 8.52
C ARG A 200 8.78 -6.67 8.44
N ASP A 201 9.80 -5.84 8.55
CA ASP A 201 11.22 -6.24 8.55
C ASP A 201 11.78 -6.59 9.95
N GLY A 202 10.94 -6.53 10.99
CA GLY A 202 11.29 -6.83 12.39
C GLY A 202 11.83 -5.64 13.20
N SER A 203 12.04 -4.47 12.57
CA SER A 203 12.48 -3.24 13.24
C SER A 203 11.37 -2.65 14.13
N ALA A 204 11.74 -1.74 15.04
CA ALA A 204 10.75 -1.01 15.84
C ALA A 204 9.99 0.01 14.97
N PRO A 205 8.67 0.16 15.13
CA PRO A 205 7.90 1.16 14.38
C PRO A 205 8.25 2.57 14.81
N LEU A 206 8.08 3.50 13.86
CA LEU A 206 8.16 4.94 14.13
C LEU A 206 7.03 5.36 15.06
N LEU A 207 7.31 6.24 16.02
CA LEU A 207 6.27 6.81 16.87
C LEU A 207 5.48 7.85 16.07
N ARG A 208 4.21 7.55 15.83
CA ARG A 208 3.32 8.36 15.00
C ARG A 208 2.09 8.80 15.79
N LYS A 209 1.66 10.05 15.59
CA LYS A 209 0.38 10.57 16.12
C LYS A 209 -0.45 11.17 15.01
N THR A 210 -1.77 11.16 15.19
CA THR A 210 -2.68 11.81 14.25
C THR A 210 -3.05 13.20 14.77
N LEU A 211 -3.21 14.16 13.85
CA LEU A 211 -3.63 15.51 14.19
C LEU A 211 -5.07 15.73 13.72
N ASP A 212 -5.96 16.00 14.68
CA ASP A 212 -7.39 16.13 14.46
C ASP A 212 -7.80 17.61 14.45
N THR A 213 -8.38 18.09 13.36
CA THR A 213 -8.90 19.47 13.24
C THR A 213 -10.19 19.49 12.43
N ASN A 214 -10.09 19.58 11.10
CA ASN A 214 -11.24 19.69 10.21
C ASN A 214 -11.84 18.30 9.91
N VAL A 215 -13.13 18.25 9.60
CA VAL A 215 -13.89 17.00 9.44
C VAL A 215 -14.67 16.97 8.12
N GLY A 216 -14.97 15.75 7.64
CA GLY A 216 -15.62 15.53 6.35
C GLY A 216 -14.65 15.64 5.18
N CYS A 217 -15.19 15.62 3.96
CA CYS A 217 -14.40 15.68 2.72
C CYS A 217 -14.79 16.93 1.88
N PRO A 218 -13.81 17.72 1.40
CA PRO A 218 -14.07 18.92 0.61
C PRO A 218 -14.65 18.64 -0.79
N PHE A 219 -14.60 17.38 -1.24
CA PHE A 219 -15.20 16.96 -2.50
C PHE A 219 -16.66 16.57 -2.28
N ALA A 220 -17.58 17.28 -2.92
CA ALA A 220 -19.00 17.25 -2.57
C ALA A 220 -19.95 17.03 -3.76
N ASP A 221 -19.45 16.46 -4.86
CA ASP A 221 -20.30 16.09 -6.00
C ASP A 221 -21.37 15.09 -5.57
N ASP A 222 -22.57 15.26 -6.10
CA ASP A 222 -23.74 14.49 -5.70
C ASP A 222 -23.90 13.24 -6.57
N ALA A 223 -23.82 12.06 -5.95
CA ALA A 223 -23.95 10.78 -6.67
C ALA A 223 -25.31 10.63 -7.38
N ALA A 224 -26.38 11.31 -6.94
CA ALA A 224 -27.67 11.27 -7.64
C ALA A 224 -27.67 12.00 -8.98
N ARG A 225 -26.67 12.86 -9.24
CA ARG A 225 -26.46 13.49 -10.56
C ARG A 225 -25.66 12.62 -11.52
N ASN A 226 -25.05 11.55 -11.00
CA ASN A 226 -24.25 10.65 -11.79
C ASN A 226 -25.16 9.61 -12.49
N PRO A 227 -25.11 9.49 -13.83
CA PRO A 227 -25.96 8.59 -14.59
C PRO A 227 -25.92 7.12 -14.14
N ALA A 228 -24.80 6.68 -13.55
CA ALA A 228 -24.65 5.30 -13.04
C ALA A 228 -25.62 4.93 -11.91
N PHE A 229 -26.23 5.93 -11.26
CA PHE A 229 -27.18 5.79 -10.16
C PHE A 229 -28.60 6.27 -10.53
N ALA A 230 -28.88 6.51 -11.81
CA ALA A 230 -30.19 6.95 -12.25
C ALA A 230 -31.29 5.96 -11.85
N GLY A 231 -32.37 6.46 -11.25
CA GLY A 231 -33.51 5.64 -10.79
C GLY A 231 -33.33 4.96 -9.44
N LEU A 232 -32.19 5.14 -8.76
CA LEU A 232 -32.00 4.66 -7.40
C LEU A 232 -32.54 5.66 -6.38
N ASP A 233 -33.14 5.15 -5.30
CA ASP A 233 -33.51 5.96 -4.14
C ASP A 233 -32.28 6.14 -3.23
N LEU A 234 -31.63 7.30 -3.37
CA LEU A 234 -30.44 7.69 -2.58
C LEU A 234 -30.79 8.67 -1.45
N ASP A 235 -32.07 8.88 -1.14
CA ASP A 235 -32.52 9.76 -0.05
C ASP A 235 -32.71 9.01 1.28
N GLN A 236 -32.01 7.89 1.42
CA GLN A 236 -32.01 7.05 2.61
C GLN A 236 -31.35 7.77 3.79
N PRO A 237 -31.93 7.73 5.01
CA PRO A 237 -31.30 8.31 6.20
C PRO A 237 -29.90 7.73 6.45
N GLY A 238 -28.91 8.60 6.70
CA GLY A 238 -27.53 8.21 6.98
C GLY A 238 -26.67 7.86 5.76
N LEU A 239 -27.21 7.96 4.54
CA LEU A 239 -26.47 7.69 3.31
C LEU A 239 -25.51 8.84 2.97
N ALA A 240 -24.23 8.52 2.76
CA ALA A 240 -23.20 9.46 2.30
C ALA A 240 -23.38 9.75 0.80
N ARG A 241 -24.37 10.58 0.46
CA ARG A 241 -24.79 10.83 -0.94
C ARG A 241 -23.79 11.68 -1.74
N LYS A 242 -23.07 12.57 -1.05
CA LYS A 242 -22.08 13.46 -1.65
C LYS A 242 -20.68 12.88 -1.54
N GLY A 243 -19.82 13.26 -2.47
CA GLY A 243 -18.43 12.81 -2.53
C GLY A 243 -18.27 11.53 -3.34
N CYS A 244 -17.25 10.74 -3.03
CA CYS A 244 -17.00 9.49 -3.76
C CYS A 244 -18.07 8.45 -3.36
N ALA A 245 -18.62 7.73 -4.33
CA ALA A 245 -19.78 6.83 -4.15
C ALA A 245 -19.50 5.58 -3.27
N PHE A 246 -18.24 5.39 -2.85
CA PHE A 246 -17.78 4.32 -1.98
C PHE A 246 -17.27 4.82 -0.61
N CYS A 247 -17.28 6.13 -0.36
CA CYS A 247 -16.59 6.71 0.80
C CYS A 247 -17.58 7.25 1.84
N PRO A 248 -17.49 6.83 3.11
CA PRO A 248 -18.39 7.30 4.17
C PRO A 248 -18.07 8.71 4.67
N MET A 249 -16.94 9.33 4.24
CA MET A 249 -16.58 10.69 4.63
C MET A 249 -17.52 11.76 4.05
N GLY A 250 -18.36 11.41 3.07
CA GLY A 250 -19.35 12.30 2.49
C GLY A 250 -18.74 13.47 1.70
N GLY A 251 -19.49 14.56 1.63
CA GLY A 251 -19.12 15.85 1.01
C GLY A 251 -19.53 17.03 1.90
N ASP A 252 -19.49 16.80 3.21
CA ASP A 252 -19.95 17.66 4.30
C ASP A 252 -18.77 18.28 5.05
N TYR A 253 -17.79 18.79 4.29
CA TYR A 253 -16.58 19.37 4.88
C TYR A 253 -16.88 20.57 5.77
N ARG A 254 -16.41 20.50 7.01
CA ARG A 254 -16.44 21.57 7.99
C ARG A 254 -15.03 21.87 8.43
N ALA A 255 -14.62 23.14 8.27
CA ALA A 255 -13.26 23.56 8.51
C ALA A 255 -13.18 24.88 9.25
N LEU A 256 -12.24 24.93 10.19
CA LEU A 256 -11.79 26.17 10.79
C LEU A 256 -11.10 27.07 9.74
N PRO A 257 -11.03 28.39 10.00
CA PRO A 257 -10.13 29.28 9.28
C PRO A 257 -8.70 28.74 9.31
N VAL A 258 -7.96 28.90 8.21
CA VAL A 258 -6.59 28.33 8.07
C VAL A 258 -5.67 28.68 9.24
N ALA A 259 -5.69 29.92 9.72
CA ALA A 259 -4.87 30.33 10.87
C ALA A 259 -5.20 29.54 12.15
N GLN A 260 -6.49 29.27 12.39
CA GLN A 260 -6.94 28.48 13.54
C GLN A 260 -6.62 26.99 13.36
N THR A 261 -6.79 26.44 12.15
CA THR A 261 -6.35 25.07 11.83
C THR A 261 -4.86 24.89 12.10
N VAL A 262 -4.02 25.81 11.62
CA VAL A 262 -2.56 25.76 11.83
C VAL A 262 -2.21 25.89 13.31
N ALA A 263 -2.84 26.82 14.03
CA ALA A 263 -2.61 26.98 15.47
C ALA A 263 -2.96 25.70 16.26
N ALA A 264 -4.09 25.06 15.94
CA ALA A 264 -4.50 23.81 16.57
C ALA A 264 -3.53 22.65 16.27
N HIS A 265 -2.97 22.57 15.05
CA HIS A 265 -1.94 21.57 14.74
C HIS A 265 -0.63 21.82 15.51
N VAL A 266 -0.21 23.08 15.64
CA VAL A 266 0.99 23.46 16.41
C VAL A 266 0.80 23.14 17.90
N GLU A 267 -0.38 23.41 18.45
CA GLU A 267 -0.75 23.05 19.83
C GLU A 267 -0.66 21.53 20.05
N GLN A 268 -1.24 20.73 19.15
CA GLN A 268 -1.20 19.27 19.21
C GLN A 268 0.23 18.72 19.15
N LEU A 269 1.04 19.21 18.20
CA LEU A 269 2.42 18.78 18.04
C LEU A 269 3.27 19.13 19.27
N ARG A 270 3.10 20.34 19.81
CA ARG A 270 3.75 20.74 21.06
C ARG A 270 3.37 19.82 22.21
N TYR A 271 2.06 19.58 22.39
CA TYR A 271 1.56 18.70 23.43
C TYR A 271 2.22 17.33 23.36
N TRP A 272 2.24 16.70 22.19
CA TRP A 272 2.84 15.39 22.02
C TRP A 272 4.35 15.41 22.27
N GLN A 273 5.06 16.42 21.78
CA GLN A 273 6.50 16.56 22.04
C GLN A 273 6.83 16.76 23.53
N ASP A 274 5.93 17.38 24.31
CA ASP A 274 6.15 17.65 25.73
C ASP A 274 5.75 16.47 26.63
N HIS A 275 4.83 15.61 26.21
CA HIS A 275 4.21 14.59 27.06
C HIS A 275 4.55 13.14 26.68
N LEU A 276 5.04 12.87 25.47
CA LEU A 276 5.47 11.53 25.08
C LEU A 276 6.83 11.21 25.70
N ALA A 277 6.99 9.96 26.17
CA ALA A 277 8.25 9.47 26.72
C ALA A 277 9.35 9.35 25.64
N GLU A 278 8.95 8.93 24.44
CA GLU A 278 9.82 8.79 23.27
C GLU A 278 9.59 9.95 22.28
N PRO A 279 10.61 10.34 21.49
CA PRO A 279 10.46 11.37 20.47
C PRO A 279 9.38 11.02 19.44
N LEU A 280 8.56 12.01 19.07
CA LEU A 280 7.59 11.88 17.99
C LEU A 280 8.30 11.93 16.63
N ASP A 281 8.23 10.85 15.86
CA ASP A 281 8.89 10.74 14.55
C ASP A 281 8.04 11.34 13.42
N GLU A 282 6.73 11.13 13.48
CA GLU A 282 5.80 11.48 12.40
C GLU A 282 4.42 11.93 12.90
N ALA A 283 3.76 12.77 12.11
CA ALA A 283 2.39 13.22 12.37
C ALA A 283 1.50 13.06 11.13
N VAL A 284 0.36 12.36 11.27
CA VAL A 284 -0.64 12.21 10.21
C VAL A 284 -1.66 13.34 10.28
N LEU A 285 -1.79 14.10 9.21
CA LEU A 285 -2.84 15.10 9.10
C LEU A 285 -4.11 14.45 8.60
N ARG A 286 -5.13 14.33 9.45
CA ARG A 286 -6.41 13.71 9.07
C ARG A 286 -7.27 14.56 8.14
N ASP A 287 -7.02 15.86 8.10
CA ASP A 287 -7.75 16.81 7.27
C ASP A 287 -7.57 16.49 5.77
N GLN A 288 -8.67 16.20 5.09
CA GLN A 288 -8.71 15.89 3.66
C GLN A 288 -8.33 17.08 2.75
N SER A 289 -8.16 18.28 3.31
CA SER A 289 -7.70 19.47 2.60
C SER A 289 -6.32 19.96 3.04
N ALA A 290 -5.53 19.16 3.76
CA ALA A 290 -4.26 19.57 4.38
C ALA A 290 -3.26 20.24 3.41
N LEU A 291 -3.22 19.82 2.14
CA LEU A 291 -2.31 20.38 1.13
C LEU A 291 -2.44 21.90 0.97
N ARG A 292 -3.62 22.49 1.27
CA ARG A 292 -3.89 23.92 1.09
C ARG A 292 -3.10 24.83 2.04
N TYR A 293 -2.76 24.36 3.24
CA TYR A 293 -2.17 25.16 4.31
C TYR A 293 -0.81 24.65 4.79
N LEU A 294 -0.25 23.66 4.10
CA LEU A 294 0.99 23.01 4.50
C LEU A 294 2.17 23.99 4.65
N PRO A 295 2.39 25.00 3.77
CA PRO A 295 3.44 25.99 3.98
C PRO A 295 3.30 26.75 5.30
N GLN A 296 2.09 27.19 5.61
CA GLN A 296 1.78 27.94 6.83
C GLN A 296 2.01 27.07 8.06
N LEU A 297 1.67 25.78 8.00
CA LEU A 297 1.93 24.85 9.09
C LEU A 297 3.44 24.68 9.32
N VAL A 298 4.22 24.38 8.28
CA VAL A 298 5.68 24.21 8.39
C VAL A 298 6.31 25.48 8.98
N GLN A 299 5.94 26.65 8.47
CA GLN A 299 6.45 27.92 8.97
C GLN A 299 6.06 28.20 10.43
N ALA A 300 4.83 27.86 10.81
CA ALA A 300 4.36 28.03 12.19
C ALA A 300 5.09 27.07 13.14
N CYS A 301 5.30 25.81 12.76
CA CYS A 301 6.07 24.85 13.55
C CYS A 301 7.52 25.31 13.77
N GLN A 302 8.17 25.81 12.73
CA GLN A 302 9.53 26.38 12.82
C GLN A 302 9.57 27.61 13.72
N SER A 303 8.62 28.54 13.55
CA SER A 303 8.53 29.77 14.35
C SER A 303 8.23 29.47 15.83
N ALA A 304 7.49 28.39 16.08
CA ALA A 304 7.16 27.89 17.41
C ALA A 304 8.32 27.13 18.08
N GLY A 305 9.43 26.89 17.37
CA GLY A 305 10.59 26.15 17.87
C GLY A 305 10.34 24.66 18.09
N LEU A 306 9.37 24.06 17.38
CA LEU A 306 9.07 22.64 17.51
C LEU A 306 10.21 21.78 16.94
N ARG A 307 10.43 20.60 17.54
CA ARG A 307 11.41 19.64 17.02
C ARG A 307 10.96 19.14 15.64
N PRO A 308 11.86 19.06 14.64
CA PRO A 308 11.51 18.60 13.30
C PRO A 308 11.07 17.14 13.24
N LEU A 309 10.06 16.85 12.42
CA LEU A 309 9.50 15.51 12.20
C LEU A 309 8.87 15.37 10.80
N GLY A 310 8.39 14.17 10.47
CA GLY A 310 7.69 13.89 9.21
C GLY A 310 6.20 14.22 9.24
N LEU A 311 5.71 15.00 8.27
CA LEU A 311 4.27 15.28 8.11
C LEU A 311 3.67 14.37 7.02
N LEU A 312 2.72 13.53 7.39
CA LEU A 312 2.02 12.62 6.49
C LEU A 312 0.67 13.21 6.10
N VAL A 313 0.52 13.61 4.83
CA VAL A 313 -0.70 14.25 4.33
C VAL A 313 -1.46 13.33 3.37
N PRO A 314 -2.80 13.23 3.45
CA PRO A 314 -3.60 12.63 2.40
C PRO A 314 -3.76 13.62 1.23
N GLY A 315 -3.99 13.11 0.03
CA GLY A 315 -4.20 13.95 -1.15
C GLY A 315 -5.03 13.28 -2.23
N ARG A 316 -6.10 13.94 -2.68
CA ARG A 316 -6.74 13.58 -3.95
C ARG A 316 -5.88 14.07 -5.14
N GLY A 317 -5.94 13.37 -6.27
CA GLY A 317 -5.16 13.73 -7.46
C GLY A 317 -5.41 15.15 -7.96
N ASP A 318 -6.66 15.59 -8.01
CA ASP A 318 -7.05 16.96 -8.36
C ASP A 318 -6.53 18.00 -7.35
N ALA A 319 -6.55 17.68 -6.06
CA ALA A 319 -5.99 18.55 -5.02
C ALA A 319 -4.47 18.72 -5.16
N ILE A 320 -3.75 17.66 -5.53
CA ILE A 320 -2.30 17.70 -5.78
C ILE A 320 -1.98 18.69 -6.91
N LEU A 321 -2.75 18.65 -8.00
CA LEU A 321 -2.60 19.60 -9.11
C LEU A 321 -2.93 21.03 -8.68
N ARG A 322 -4.08 21.20 -8.04
CA ARG A 322 -4.57 22.51 -7.59
C ARG A 322 -3.62 23.21 -6.63
N PHE A 323 -3.01 22.46 -5.72
CA PHE A 323 -2.15 23.00 -4.66
C PHE A 323 -0.64 22.82 -4.94
N GLY A 324 -0.26 22.57 -6.19
CA GLY A 324 1.16 22.43 -6.57
C GLY A 324 2.08 23.57 -6.12
N PRO A 325 1.68 24.85 -6.24
CA PRO A 325 2.47 25.96 -5.71
C PRO A 325 2.72 25.88 -4.20
N GLN A 326 1.69 25.51 -3.43
CA GLN A 326 1.79 25.34 -1.98
C GLN A 326 2.70 24.16 -1.62
N LEU A 327 2.59 23.04 -2.32
CA LEU A 327 3.48 21.89 -2.09
C LEU A 327 4.95 22.25 -2.34
N ARG A 328 5.23 23.00 -3.41
CA ARG A 328 6.57 23.53 -3.73
C ARG A 328 7.08 24.46 -2.64
N GLN A 329 6.24 25.38 -2.16
CA GLN A 329 6.62 26.30 -1.09
C GLN A 329 6.88 25.56 0.23
N ALA A 330 6.04 24.59 0.61
CA ALA A 330 6.24 23.77 1.79
C ALA A 330 7.55 22.98 1.71
N ALA A 331 7.86 22.40 0.55
CA ALA A 331 9.08 21.61 0.37
C ALA A 331 10.34 22.48 0.45
N ALA A 332 10.28 23.70 -0.06
CA ALA A 332 11.35 24.70 0.08
C ALA A 332 11.53 25.14 1.54
N LEU A 333 10.43 25.37 2.29
CA LEU A 333 10.48 25.70 3.72
C LEU A 333 11.06 24.57 4.57
N CYS A 334 10.78 23.32 4.21
CA CYS A 334 11.37 22.16 4.85
C CYS A 334 12.90 22.15 4.70
N GLY A 335 13.43 22.42 3.49
CA GLY A 335 14.86 22.64 3.24
C GLY A 335 15.79 21.67 4.00
N ASP A 336 16.80 22.24 4.67
CA ASP A 336 17.71 21.52 5.58
C ASP A 336 17.26 21.58 7.05
N SER A 337 16.01 22.01 7.33
CA SER A 337 15.51 22.22 8.70
C SER A 337 15.23 20.92 9.47
N GLY A 338 15.38 19.76 8.83
CA GLY A 338 15.01 18.45 9.37
C GLY A 338 13.51 18.11 9.20
N TRP A 339 12.66 19.11 8.95
CA TRP A 339 11.25 18.88 8.61
C TRP A 339 11.14 18.26 7.23
N TRP A 340 10.17 17.39 7.05
CA TRP A 340 9.83 16.83 5.74
C TRP A 340 8.36 16.47 5.71
N PHE A 341 7.80 16.32 4.50
CA PHE A 341 6.46 15.78 4.34
C PHE A 341 6.38 14.80 3.18
N THR A 342 5.32 14.00 3.18
CA THR A 342 4.95 13.19 2.04
C THR A 342 3.44 13.08 1.90
N ILE A 343 2.99 12.78 0.69
CA ILE A 343 1.59 12.43 0.43
C ILE A 343 1.46 10.92 0.63
N HIS A 344 1.32 10.48 1.88
CA HIS A 344 1.31 9.06 2.25
C HIS A 344 0.09 8.29 1.71
N LEU A 345 -0.97 9.00 1.32
CA LEU A 345 -2.18 8.40 0.78
C LEU A 345 -2.69 9.23 -0.39
N VAL A 346 -2.50 8.72 -1.60
CA VAL A 346 -3.12 9.30 -2.80
C VAL A 346 -4.38 8.52 -3.14
N GLY A 347 -5.51 9.21 -3.20
CA GLY A 347 -6.80 8.60 -3.57
C GLY A 347 -6.92 8.37 -5.08
N PHE A 348 -6.16 7.41 -5.61
CA PHE A 348 -6.22 7.00 -7.02
C PHE A 348 -7.48 6.17 -7.30
N GLU A 349 -7.74 5.14 -6.49
CA GLU A 349 -8.85 4.18 -6.60
C GLU A 349 -8.90 3.34 -7.88
N SER A 350 -8.68 3.93 -9.05
CA SER A 350 -8.63 3.24 -10.33
C SER A 350 -7.80 4.01 -11.35
N PHE A 351 -7.29 3.30 -12.35
CA PHE A 351 -6.73 3.89 -13.56
C PHE A 351 -7.59 3.55 -14.80
N SER A 352 -8.84 3.09 -14.59
CA SER A 352 -9.88 3.05 -15.61
C SER A 352 -10.81 4.26 -15.45
N GLN A 353 -11.01 5.02 -16.53
CA GLN A 353 -11.91 6.17 -16.51
C GLN A 353 -13.35 5.75 -16.18
N ALA A 354 -13.82 4.62 -16.73
CA ALA A 354 -15.16 4.11 -16.47
C ALA A 354 -15.39 3.82 -14.98
N GLN A 355 -14.38 3.29 -14.31
CA GLN A 355 -14.43 3.02 -12.87
C GLN A 355 -14.34 4.31 -12.05
N LEU A 356 -13.53 5.29 -12.44
CA LEU A 356 -13.49 6.60 -11.78
C LEU A 356 -14.83 7.36 -11.88
N ASP A 357 -15.48 7.26 -13.03
CA ASP A 357 -16.81 7.81 -13.25
C ASP A 357 -17.86 7.11 -12.39
N LEU A 358 -17.83 5.77 -12.34
CA LEU A 358 -18.69 4.97 -11.45
C LEU A 358 -18.50 5.33 -9.96
N TYR A 359 -17.25 5.54 -9.54
CA TYR A 359 -16.90 5.93 -8.19
C TYR A 359 -17.28 7.37 -7.84
N ASN A 360 -17.84 8.12 -8.79
CA ASN A 360 -18.17 9.54 -8.64
C ASN A 360 -16.94 10.34 -8.21
N LYS A 361 -15.75 10.03 -8.75
CA LYS A 361 -14.48 10.60 -8.26
C LYS A 361 -14.26 12.03 -8.73
N GLY A 362 -14.84 12.41 -9.87
CA GLY A 362 -14.73 13.75 -10.45
C GLY A 362 -13.33 14.09 -10.97
N VAL A 363 -12.55 13.09 -11.37
CA VAL A 363 -11.16 13.23 -11.86
C VAL A 363 -10.94 12.34 -13.08
N THR A 364 -9.90 12.64 -13.85
CA THR A 364 -9.54 11.84 -15.02
C THR A 364 -8.22 11.10 -14.85
N VAL A 365 -8.02 10.04 -15.63
CA VAL A 365 -6.76 9.29 -15.67
C VAL A 365 -5.58 10.19 -16.08
N GLU A 366 -5.80 11.14 -17.00
CA GLU A 366 -4.79 12.13 -17.42
C GLU A 366 -4.41 13.06 -16.26
N ALA A 367 -5.38 13.45 -15.43
CA ALA A 367 -5.10 14.25 -14.24
C ALA A 367 -4.21 13.48 -13.24
N TYR A 368 -4.39 12.16 -13.11
CA TYR A 368 -3.48 11.33 -12.30
C TYR A 368 -2.07 11.23 -12.89
N ALA A 369 -1.94 11.07 -14.21
CA ALA A 369 -0.64 11.09 -14.88
C ALA A 369 0.11 12.41 -14.59
N GLU A 370 -0.60 13.54 -14.67
CA GLU A 370 -0.05 14.86 -14.40
C GLU A 370 0.30 15.04 -12.91
N ALA A 371 -0.55 14.57 -11.99
CA ALA A 371 -0.28 14.62 -10.55
C ALA A 371 0.98 13.81 -10.18
N LEU A 372 1.13 12.61 -10.75
CA LEU A 372 2.33 11.77 -10.60
C LEU A 372 3.57 12.48 -11.14
N ARG A 373 3.49 13.13 -12.30
CA ARG A 373 4.59 13.91 -12.88
C ARG A 373 4.99 15.05 -11.95
N GLN A 374 4.02 15.79 -11.41
CA GLN A 374 4.24 16.90 -10.51
C GLN A 374 4.89 16.45 -9.19
N MET A 375 4.39 15.40 -8.55
CA MET A 375 4.97 14.85 -7.32
C MET A 375 6.42 14.39 -7.53
N ARG A 376 6.71 13.69 -8.63
CA ARG A 376 8.08 13.29 -8.96
C ARG A 376 8.99 14.46 -9.26
N ALA A 377 8.49 15.53 -9.88
CA ALA A 377 9.26 16.75 -10.08
C ALA A 377 9.57 17.41 -8.73
N LEU A 378 8.58 17.50 -7.84
CA LEU A 378 8.74 18.06 -6.50
C LEU A 378 9.78 17.28 -5.68
N HIS A 379 9.73 15.95 -5.70
CA HIS A 379 10.67 15.10 -4.95
C HIS A 379 12.11 15.26 -5.48
N ARG A 380 12.27 15.40 -6.80
CA ARG A 380 13.58 15.66 -7.40
C ARG A 380 14.13 17.04 -7.02
N GLU A 381 13.27 18.03 -6.94
CA GLU A 381 13.68 19.40 -6.65
C GLU A 381 13.98 19.61 -5.17
N PHE A 382 13.23 18.95 -4.27
CA PHE A 382 13.36 19.07 -2.82
C PHE A 382 13.43 17.69 -2.15
N PRO A 383 14.48 16.88 -2.39
CA PRO A 383 14.54 15.48 -1.94
C PRO A 383 14.55 15.31 -0.42
N LEU A 384 15.03 16.32 0.33
CA LEU A 384 14.99 16.31 1.79
C LEU A 384 13.63 16.75 2.35
N GLY A 385 12.98 17.72 1.71
CA GLY A 385 11.73 18.33 2.17
C GLY A 385 10.46 17.61 1.72
N PHE A 386 10.43 17.03 0.52
CA PHE A 386 9.33 16.20 0.02
C PHE A 386 9.82 14.79 -0.34
N ARG A 387 9.39 13.79 0.44
CA ARG A 387 9.86 12.41 0.33
C ARG A 387 8.79 11.50 -0.26
N LEU A 388 8.61 11.55 -1.58
CA LEU A 388 7.55 10.82 -2.29
C LEU A 388 7.52 9.32 -1.95
N TYR A 389 8.69 8.69 -1.79
CA TYR A 389 8.82 7.25 -1.55
C TYR A 389 9.01 6.90 -0.07
N ALA A 390 8.87 7.86 0.85
CA ALA A 390 8.99 7.58 2.28
C ALA A 390 7.94 6.56 2.75
N HIS A 391 6.76 6.59 2.12
CA HIS A 391 5.65 5.68 2.38
C HIS A 391 5.07 5.23 1.04
N GLY A 392 4.61 3.97 0.95
CA GLY A 392 3.84 3.50 -0.20
C GLY A 392 2.50 4.23 -0.24
N ALA A 393 2.35 5.15 -1.19
CA ALA A 393 1.25 6.09 -1.29
C ALA A 393 0.20 5.67 -2.33
N SER A 394 -0.81 4.89 -1.93
CA SER A 394 -2.02 4.73 -2.73
C SER A 394 -3.19 4.10 -1.96
N SER A 395 -4.37 4.70 -2.10
CA SER A 395 -5.64 3.96 -2.01
C SER A 395 -5.99 3.45 -3.41
N PHE A 396 -6.37 2.18 -3.51
CA PHE A 396 -6.70 1.54 -4.78
C PHE A 396 -7.82 0.52 -4.63
N ILE A 397 -8.64 0.39 -5.67
CA ILE A 397 -9.77 -0.54 -5.76
C ILE A 397 -9.72 -1.21 -7.13
N LEU A 398 -8.97 -2.31 -7.22
CA LEU A 398 -8.84 -3.06 -8.47
C LEU A 398 -10.10 -3.87 -8.79
N PHE A 399 -10.62 -4.59 -7.80
CA PHE A 399 -11.75 -5.50 -7.96
C PHE A 399 -13.02 -4.94 -7.32
N ASN A 400 -14.09 -4.84 -8.09
CA ASN A 400 -15.42 -4.48 -7.65
C ASN A 400 -16.47 -5.28 -8.46
N PRO A 401 -17.78 -5.23 -8.12
CA PRO A 401 -18.80 -6.00 -8.82
C PRO A 401 -18.85 -5.79 -10.34
N TRP A 402 -18.42 -4.62 -10.83
CA TRP A 402 -18.49 -4.18 -12.23
C TRP A 402 -17.14 -4.16 -12.95
N THR A 403 -16.06 -4.61 -12.31
CA THR A 403 -14.74 -4.68 -12.96
C THR A 403 -14.83 -5.52 -14.24
N THR A 404 -14.15 -5.09 -15.30
CA THR A 404 -14.01 -5.80 -16.57
C THR A 404 -12.54 -6.12 -16.87
N LEU A 405 -12.27 -7.00 -17.84
CA LEU A 405 -10.90 -7.26 -18.30
C LEU A 405 -10.24 -6.01 -18.91
N ASP A 406 -11.03 -5.11 -19.51
CA ASP A 406 -10.54 -3.85 -20.07
C ASP A 406 -10.11 -2.88 -18.97
N ASP A 407 -10.83 -2.83 -17.84
CA ASP A 407 -10.43 -2.03 -16.68
C ASP A 407 -9.10 -2.47 -16.08
N LEU A 408 -8.90 -3.79 -15.98
CA LEU A 408 -7.67 -4.39 -15.47
C LEU A 408 -6.49 -4.14 -16.42
N ASP A 409 -6.71 -4.23 -17.73
CA ASP A 409 -5.69 -3.98 -18.75
C ASP A 409 -5.28 -2.49 -18.78
N ALA A 410 -6.26 -1.58 -18.77
CA ALA A 410 -6.01 -0.13 -18.66
C ALA A 410 -5.22 0.20 -17.39
N THR A 411 -5.55 -0.45 -16.27
CA THR A 411 -4.82 -0.29 -15.01
C THR A 411 -3.38 -0.78 -15.10
N ALA A 412 -3.14 -1.96 -15.67
CA ALA A 412 -1.80 -2.48 -15.85
C ALA A 412 -0.96 -1.59 -16.78
N GLN A 413 -1.54 -1.13 -17.89
CA GLN A 413 -0.90 -0.22 -18.83
C GLN A 413 -0.51 1.10 -18.16
N PHE A 414 -1.43 1.74 -17.43
CA PHE A 414 -1.15 2.99 -16.73
C PHE A 414 -0.01 2.81 -15.70
N CYS A 415 -0.03 1.71 -14.94
CA CYS A 415 1.01 1.39 -13.98
C CYS A 415 2.39 1.26 -14.62
N ASP A 416 2.50 0.67 -15.82
CA ASP A 416 3.75 0.54 -16.57
C ASP A 416 4.23 1.89 -17.13
N GLU A 417 3.32 2.63 -17.78
CA GLU A 417 3.62 3.94 -18.39
C GLU A 417 4.06 4.96 -17.35
N HIS A 418 3.42 4.92 -16.18
CA HIS A 418 3.65 5.87 -15.10
C HIS A 418 4.38 5.27 -13.91
N ALA A 419 4.96 4.07 -14.01
CA ALA A 419 5.77 3.47 -12.94
C ALA A 419 5.10 3.51 -11.55
N VAL A 420 3.83 3.13 -11.48
CA VAL A 420 3.04 3.25 -10.23
C VAL A 420 3.42 2.19 -9.20
N GLY A 421 3.94 1.03 -9.63
CA GLY A 421 4.36 -0.05 -8.73
C GLY A 421 5.44 0.35 -7.73
N ASP A 422 6.17 1.44 -7.99
CA ASP A 422 7.15 2.02 -7.07
C ASP A 422 6.54 2.90 -5.96
N LEU A 423 5.29 3.34 -6.17
CA LEU A 423 4.56 4.23 -5.28
C LEU A 423 3.48 3.48 -4.51
N ALA A 424 2.95 2.41 -5.08
CA ALA A 424 1.77 1.71 -4.59
C ALA A 424 2.09 0.24 -4.33
N HIS A 425 1.87 -0.22 -3.10
CA HIS A 425 1.97 -1.64 -2.76
C HIS A 425 0.58 -2.26 -2.64
N GLY A 426 0.46 -3.55 -3.00
CA GLY A 426 -0.78 -4.31 -2.82
C GLY A 426 -1.93 -3.91 -3.75
N LEU A 427 -1.71 -3.01 -4.73
CA LEU A 427 -2.74 -2.52 -5.64
C LEU A 427 -3.46 -3.67 -6.37
N THR A 428 -2.73 -4.74 -6.72
CA THR A 428 -3.23 -5.87 -7.51
C THR A 428 -4.07 -6.88 -6.74
N LEU A 429 -4.30 -6.65 -5.44
CA LEU A 429 -5.11 -7.51 -4.58
C LEU A 429 -6.29 -6.78 -3.94
N SER A 430 -6.41 -5.47 -4.22
CA SER A 430 -7.38 -4.58 -3.59
C SER A 430 -8.80 -4.81 -4.11
N ARG A 431 -9.79 -4.70 -3.21
CA ARG A 431 -11.21 -4.92 -3.49
C ARG A 431 -12.08 -3.79 -2.95
N LEU A 432 -13.22 -3.54 -3.61
CA LEU A 432 -14.25 -2.62 -3.15
C LEU A 432 -15.00 -3.23 -1.97
N ARG A 433 -15.25 -2.38 -0.96
CA ARG A 433 -16.16 -2.67 0.15
C ARG A 433 -17.48 -1.97 -0.03
N LEU A 434 -18.56 -2.70 0.23
CA LEU A 434 -19.93 -2.18 0.11
C LEU A 434 -20.60 -2.14 1.48
N TYR A 435 -21.04 -0.94 1.86
CA TYR A 435 -21.76 -0.67 3.10
C TYR A 435 -23.12 -0.03 2.80
N PRO A 436 -24.19 -0.33 3.57
CA PRO A 436 -25.54 0.17 3.31
C PRO A 436 -25.69 1.70 3.25
N ASN A 437 -24.76 2.44 3.85
CA ASN A 437 -24.73 3.90 3.83
C ASN A 437 -24.04 4.50 2.59
N LEU A 438 -23.69 3.69 1.58
CA LEU A 438 -22.96 4.13 0.39
C LEU A 438 -23.78 3.96 -0.90
N PRO A 439 -23.73 4.92 -1.85
CA PRO A 439 -24.42 4.80 -3.14
C PRO A 439 -24.13 3.51 -3.91
N LEU A 440 -22.87 3.04 -3.94
CA LEU A 440 -22.51 1.80 -4.65
C LEU A 440 -23.18 0.54 -4.07
N TYR A 441 -23.49 0.52 -2.76
CA TYR A 441 -24.24 -0.59 -2.18
C TYR A 441 -25.65 -0.68 -2.78
N TRP A 442 -26.32 0.46 -2.93
CA TRP A 442 -27.67 0.52 -3.50
C TRP A 442 -27.69 0.17 -4.98
N LYS A 443 -26.65 0.57 -5.73
CA LYS A 443 -26.46 0.12 -7.11
C LYS A 443 -26.30 -1.40 -7.18
N ALA A 444 -25.41 -1.99 -6.39
CA ALA A 444 -25.21 -3.44 -6.36
C ALA A 444 -26.48 -4.19 -5.93
N ARG A 445 -27.26 -3.63 -4.99
CA ARG A 445 -28.54 -4.18 -4.58
C ARG A 445 -29.57 -4.17 -5.70
N ALA A 446 -29.73 -3.05 -6.40
CA ALA A 446 -30.68 -2.90 -7.49
C ALA A 446 -30.39 -3.85 -8.67
N GLU A 447 -29.11 -4.14 -8.91
CA GLU A 447 -28.66 -5.05 -9.98
C GLU A 447 -28.56 -6.51 -9.53
N GLY A 448 -28.93 -6.84 -8.27
CA GLY A 448 -28.87 -8.20 -7.76
C GLY A 448 -27.45 -8.76 -7.65
N LEU A 449 -26.46 -7.90 -7.42
CA LEU A 449 -25.04 -8.27 -7.26
C LEU A 449 -24.65 -8.53 -5.80
N LEU A 450 -25.52 -8.20 -4.84
CA LEU A 450 -25.36 -8.61 -3.45
C LEU A 450 -25.77 -10.08 -3.28
N VAL A 451 -25.04 -10.81 -2.43
CA VAL A 451 -25.34 -12.21 -2.09
C VAL A 451 -26.27 -12.21 -0.88
N ALA A 452 -27.53 -12.63 -1.07
CA ALA A 452 -28.51 -12.78 0.01
C ALA A 452 -28.09 -13.91 0.97
N ASP A 453 -28.38 -13.74 2.26
CA ASP A 453 -28.15 -14.72 3.34
C ASP A 453 -26.70 -15.18 3.57
N ALA A 454 -25.73 -14.59 2.88
CA ALA A 454 -24.33 -14.76 3.21
C ALA A 454 -23.98 -13.93 4.46
N PRO A 455 -23.38 -14.53 5.50
CA PRO A 455 -22.82 -13.73 6.59
C PRO A 455 -21.84 -12.71 6.02
N ALA A 456 -21.75 -11.54 6.65
CA ALA A 456 -20.77 -10.52 6.25
C ALA A 456 -19.39 -11.18 6.17
N ALA A 457 -18.83 -11.27 4.97
CA ALA A 457 -17.66 -12.09 4.71
C ALA A 457 -16.41 -11.25 5.04
N ASP A 458 -15.74 -11.55 6.15
CA ASP A 458 -14.41 -10.99 6.37
C ASP A 458 -13.41 -11.69 5.43
N ARG A 459 -13.02 -10.99 4.36
CA ARG A 459 -12.01 -11.46 3.39
C ARG A 459 -10.61 -10.92 3.73
N GLY A 460 -10.31 -10.74 5.02
CA GLY A 460 -9.08 -10.15 5.53
C GLY A 460 -9.12 -8.62 5.65
N ALA A 461 -10.31 -8.03 5.53
CA ALA A 461 -10.53 -6.59 5.67
C ALA A 461 -10.66 -6.18 7.14
N ALA A 462 -11.30 -7.03 7.96
CA ALA A 462 -11.41 -6.77 9.39
C ALA A 462 -10.03 -6.78 10.05
N PHE A 463 -9.17 -7.71 9.64
CA PHE A 463 -7.77 -7.67 10.02
C PHE A 463 -7.13 -6.31 9.72
N ALA A 464 -7.50 -5.57 8.68
CA ALA A 464 -6.90 -4.28 8.36
C ALA A 464 -7.61 -3.05 8.95
N GLY A 465 -8.47 -3.20 9.97
CA GLY A 465 -9.14 -2.05 10.58
C GLY A 465 -10.59 -1.81 10.14
N TYR A 466 -11.14 -2.62 9.24
CA TYR A 466 -12.41 -2.28 8.59
C TYR A 466 -13.58 -3.12 9.09
N SER A 467 -14.75 -2.51 9.15
CA SER A 467 -15.99 -3.22 9.43
C SER A 467 -16.32 -4.25 8.36
N ALA A 468 -17.03 -5.31 8.76
CA ALA A 468 -17.46 -6.37 7.86
C ALA A 468 -18.32 -5.78 6.72
N GLU A 469 -18.07 -6.26 5.51
CA GLU A 469 -18.68 -5.74 4.28
C GLU A 469 -19.82 -6.63 3.78
N ALA A 470 -20.71 -6.06 2.98
CA ALA A 470 -21.73 -6.83 2.29
C ALA A 470 -21.07 -7.77 1.26
N ALA A 471 -21.42 -9.05 1.28
CA ALA A 471 -20.96 -10.00 0.28
C ALA A 471 -21.56 -9.68 -1.10
N TRP A 472 -20.73 -9.73 -2.14
CA TRP A 472 -21.12 -9.43 -3.52
C TRP A 472 -20.49 -10.41 -4.52
N ARG A 473 -21.08 -10.49 -5.72
CA ARG A 473 -20.61 -11.28 -6.87
C ARG A 473 -20.21 -10.37 -8.03
N TYR A 474 -19.34 -10.86 -8.90
CA TYR A 474 -19.00 -10.18 -10.14
C TYR A 474 -20.14 -10.25 -11.13
N LEU A 475 -20.41 -9.15 -11.83
CA LEU A 475 -21.25 -9.11 -13.02
C LEU A 475 -20.60 -9.91 -14.16
N HIS A 476 -19.26 -9.88 -14.24
CA HIS A 476 -18.44 -10.58 -15.23
C HIS A 476 -17.76 -11.80 -14.58
N PRO A 477 -18.25 -13.04 -14.83
CA PRO A 477 -17.78 -14.24 -14.13
C PRO A 477 -16.28 -14.53 -14.29
N GLU A 478 -15.69 -14.17 -15.44
CA GLU A 478 -14.27 -14.35 -15.73
C GLU A 478 -13.36 -13.59 -14.75
N ILE A 479 -13.85 -12.52 -14.13
CA ILE A 479 -13.09 -11.72 -13.17
C ILE A 479 -12.87 -12.48 -11.86
N ALA A 480 -13.79 -13.37 -11.48
CA ALA A 480 -13.59 -14.27 -10.34
C ALA A 480 -12.35 -15.15 -10.55
N ALA A 481 -12.14 -15.64 -11.78
CA ALA A 481 -10.96 -16.41 -12.13
C ALA A 481 -9.68 -15.55 -12.09
N VAL A 482 -9.73 -14.33 -12.64
CA VAL A 482 -8.59 -13.41 -12.60
C VAL A 482 -8.17 -13.12 -11.18
N GLU A 483 -9.10 -12.75 -10.31
CA GLU A 483 -8.79 -12.48 -8.91
C GLU A 483 -8.24 -13.72 -8.21
N SER A 484 -8.87 -14.88 -8.41
CA SER A 484 -8.44 -16.14 -7.79
C SER A 484 -7.00 -16.48 -8.16
N VAL A 485 -6.66 -16.40 -9.45
CA VAL A 485 -5.30 -16.68 -9.93
C VAL A 485 -4.30 -15.63 -9.46
N GLN A 486 -4.65 -14.34 -9.57
CA GLN A 486 -3.80 -13.23 -9.14
C GLN A 486 -3.43 -13.37 -7.66
N ARG A 487 -4.42 -13.63 -6.80
CA ARG A 487 -4.23 -13.82 -5.36
C ARG A 487 -3.36 -15.04 -5.06
N ALA A 488 -3.61 -16.16 -5.74
CA ALA A 488 -2.87 -17.39 -5.50
C ALA A 488 -1.40 -17.32 -5.95
N LEU A 489 -1.09 -16.49 -6.96
CA LEU A 489 0.26 -16.34 -7.49
C LEU A 489 1.01 -15.11 -6.94
N ALA A 490 0.34 -14.14 -6.30
CA ALA A 490 0.97 -12.90 -5.86
C ALA A 490 2.14 -13.09 -4.88
N ASP A 491 2.03 -14.03 -3.94
CA ASP A 491 3.11 -14.33 -2.98
C ASP A 491 4.24 -15.19 -3.59
N ARG A 492 4.10 -15.60 -4.86
CA ARG A 492 5.07 -16.41 -5.61
C ARG A 492 5.88 -15.58 -6.59
N VAL A 493 5.64 -14.28 -6.70
CA VAL A 493 6.42 -13.35 -7.53
C VAL A 493 7.09 -12.30 -6.66
N GLN A 494 8.07 -11.58 -7.21
CA GLN A 494 8.68 -10.48 -6.47
C GLN A 494 7.63 -9.37 -6.21
N PRO A 495 7.72 -8.62 -5.08
CA PRO A 495 6.73 -7.60 -4.73
C PRO A 495 6.47 -6.54 -5.82
N ASN A 496 7.48 -6.21 -6.62
CA ASN A 496 7.40 -5.24 -7.73
C ASN A 496 6.84 -5.85 -9.03
N GLU A 497 6.61 -7.16 -9.10
CA GLU A 497 6.07 -7.85 -10.28
C GLU A 497 4.56 -8.04 -10.24
N GLY A 498 3.87 -7.58 -9.20
CA GLY A 498 2.43 -7.75 -9.06
C GLY A 498 1.63 -7.26 -10.28
N VAL A 499 2.01 -6.12 -10.87
CA VAL A 499 1.40 -5.56 -12.11
C VAL A 499 1.73 -6.41 -13.33
N GLY A 500 2.97 -6.90 -13.42
CA GLY A 500 3.38 -7.82 -14.48
C GLY A 500 2.54 -9.10 -14.44
N LEU A 501 2.39 -9.71 -13.26
CA LEU A 501 1.53 -10.86 -13.04
C LEU A 501 0.09 -10.56 -13.45
N LEU A 502 -0.48 -9.43 -13.03
CA LEU A 502 -1.86 -9.04 -13.40
C LEU A 502 -2.05 -9.05 -14.92
N ARG A 503 -1.11 -8.50 -15.68
CA ARG A 503 -1.15 -8.53 -17.15
C ARG A 503 -1.12 -9.94 -17.71
N ALA A 504 -0.29 -10.83 -17.16
CA ALA A 504 -0.26 -12.24 -17.59
C ALA A 504 -1.60 -12.93 -17.33
N VAL A 505 -2.21 -12.68 -16.16
CA VAL A 505 -3.51 -13.24 -15.79
C VAL A 505 -4.64 -12.69 -16.66
N VAL A 506 -4.70 -11.37 -16.89
CA VAL A 506 -5.71 -10.76 -17.78
C VAL A 506 -5.61 -11.33 -19.19
N ARG A 507 -4.39 -11.47 -19.72
CA ARG A 507 -4.16 -12.04 -21.04
C ARG A 507 -4.62 -13.49 -21.13
N TRP A 508 -4.31 -14.29 -20.11
CA TRP A 508 -4.78 -15.66 -20.00
C TRP A 508 -6.30 -15.74 -19.96
N ALA A 509 -6.95 -14.90 -19.15
CA ALA A 509 -8.39 -14.87 -19.03
C ALA A 509 -9.07 -14.54 -20.37
N ARG A 510 -8.55 -13.56 -21.13
CA ARG A 510 -9.03 -13.27 -22.49
C ARG A 510 -8.94 -14.46 -23.45
N GLY A 511 -7.92 -15.30 -23.29
CA GLY A 511 -7.77 -16.53 -24.08
C GLY A 511 -8.62 -17.70 -23.58
N ARG A 512 -8.92 -17.76 -22.28
CA ARG A 512 -9.63 -18.88 -21.60
C ARG A 512 -11.15 -18.73 -21.61
N PHE A 513 -11.66 -17.51 -21.53
CA PHE A 513 -13.09 -17.24 -21.41
C PHE A 513 -13.66 -16.68 -22.72
N GLY A 514 -14.31 -17.56 -23.48
CA GLY A 514 -15.15 -17.23 -24.62
C GLY A 514 -16.62 -17.66 -24.38
N PRO A 515 -17.52 -17.53 -25.39
CA PRO A 515 -18.95 -17.81 -25.23
C PRO A 515 -19.28 -19.21 -24.70
N ASP A 516 -18.46 -20.20 -25.04
CA ASP A 516 -18.65 -21.61 -24.69
C ASP A 516 -17.70 -22.09 -23.57
N ALA A 517 -17.06 -21.16 -22.85
CA ALA A 517 -16.10 -21.52 -21.82
C ALA A 517 -16.75 -22.22 -20.63
N ALA A 518 -16.16 -23.33 -20.19
CA ALA A 518 -16.58 -24.01 -18.98
C ALA A 518 -16.40 -23.10 -17.74
N PRO A 519 -17.29 -23.21 -16.72
CA PRO A 519 -17.20 -22.44 -15.49
C PRO A 519 -15.85 -22.59 -14.80
N TRP A 520 -15.37 -21.51 -14.18
CA TRP A 520 -14.16 -21.51 -13.37
C TRP A 520 -14.36 -22.25 -12.04
N THR A 521 -13.35 -22.98 -11.59
CA THR A 521 -13.34 -23.69 -10.31
C THR A 521 -12.06 -23.46 -9.50
N ASP A 522 -12.15 -23.55 -8.17
CA ASP A 522 -10.98 -23.45 -7.28
C ASP A 522 -9.95 -24.56 -7.54
N ALA A 523 -10.39 -25.72 -8.05
CA ALA A 523 -9.51 -26.81 -8.44
C ALA A 523 -8.60 -26.43 -9.62
N GLU A 524 -9.12 -25.67 -10.60
CA GLU A 524 -8.30 -25.13 -11.69
C GLU A 524 -7.26 -24.13 -11.17
N ALA A 525 -7.63 -23.29 -10.20
CA ALA A 525 -6.68 -22.39 -9.53
C ALA A 525 -5.53 -23.17 -8.87
N ALA A 526 -5.86 -24.21 -8.11
CA ALA A 526 -4.89 -25.05 -7.42
C ALA A 526 -3.96 -25.78 -8.42
N ALA A 527 -4.50 -26.29 -9.52
CA ALA A 527 -3.71 -26.92 -10.58
C ALA A 527 -2.72 -25.93 -11.22
N LEU A 528 -3.19 -24.73 -11.57
CA LEU A 528 -2.33 -23.69 -12.15
C LEU A 528 -1.20 -23.27 -11.20
N VAL A 529 -1.50 -23.16 -9.90
CA VAL A 529 -0.50 -22.87 -8.86
C VAL A 529 0.52 -23.99 -8.72
N ALA A 530 0.08 -25.25 -8.81
CA ALA A 530 0.97 -26.41 -8.78
C ALA A 530 1.89 -26.43 -10.01
N ASP A 531 1.36 -26.17 -11.20
CA ASP A 531 2.14 -26.09 -12.43
C ASP A 531 3.14 -24.93 -12.41
N TRP A 532 2.73 -23.75 -11.92
CA TRP A 532 3.63 -22.61 -11.71
C TRP A 532 4.76 -22.98 -10.75
N SER A 533 4.43 -23.62 -9.62
CA SER A 533 5.42 -24.02 -8.61
C SER A 533 6.40 -25.07 -9.16
N ALA A 534 5.90 -26.01 -9.97
CA ALA A 534 6.74 -26.98 -10.68
C ALA A 534 7.66 -26.29 -11.70
N LEU A 535 7.15 -25.28 -12.42
CA LEU A 535 7.96 -24.47 -13.33
C LEU A 535 9.06 -23.72 -12.58
N GLN A 536 8.76 -23.05 -11.46
CA GLN A 536 9.74 -22.37 -10.62
C GLN A 536 10.80 -23.34 -10.09
N ALA A 537 10.39 -24.54 -9.64
CA ALA A 537 11.32 -25.57 -9.18
C ALA A 537 12.23 -26.04 -10.32
N LEU A 538 11.67 -26.30 -11.52
CA LEU A 538 12.45 -26.64 -12.70
C LEU A 538 13.43 -25.52 -13.05
N TRP A 539 12.95 -24.29 -13.10
CA TRP A 539 13.72 -23.09 -13.39
C TRP A 539 14.92 -22.94 -12.44
N ARG A 540 14.72 -23.18 -11.13
CA ARG A 540 15.81 -23.22 -10.13
C ARG A 540 16.77 -24.39 -10.32
N SER A 541 16.28 -25.55 -10.77
CA SER A 541 17.06 -26.78 -10.95
C SER A 541 17.87 -26.82 -12.25
N ALA A 542 17.44 -26.10 -13.29
CA ALA A 542 18.09 -26.02 -14.60
C ALA A 542 19.42 -25.22 -14.60
N ALA A 543 19.88 -24.77 -13.43
CA ALA A 543 21.13 -24.06 -13.21
C ALA A 543 22.33 -24.89 -12.66
N PRO A 544 22.63 -26.16 -13.06
CA PRO A 544 23.67 -26.93 -12.40
C PRO A 544 25.07 -26.85 -13.07
N THR A 545 25.26 -26.18 -14.20
CA THR A 545 26.58 -26.14 -14.86
C THR A 545 27.28 -24.79 -14.64
N GLY A 546 28.04 -24.67 -13.55
CA GLY A 546 29.03 -23.61 -13.38
C GLY A 546 28.55 -22.39 -12.58
N THR A 547 29.40 -21.94 -11.68
CA THR A 547 29.14 -20.94 -10.64
C THR A 547 28.81 -19.54 -11.19
N HIS A 548 27.56 -19.27 -11.58
CA HIS A 548 26.97 -17.95 -11.43
C HIS A 548 26.02 -17.99 -10.23
N ARG A 549 26.59 -18.22 -9.05
CA ARG A 549 25.87 -18.06 -7.78
C ARG A 549 25.80 -16.56 -7.53
N GLU A 550 24.62 -16.02 -7.21
CA GLU A 550 24.51 -14.66 -6.67
C GLU A 550 25.58 -14.51 -5.58
N ASP A 551 26.54 -13.64 -5.86
CA ASP A 551 27.59 -13.34 -4.89
C ASP A 551 26.91 -12.55 -3.78
N ARG A 552 26.70 -13.18 -2.61
CA ARG A 552 26.07 -12.54 -1.45
C ARG A 552 26.84 -11.31 -0.96
N ARG A 553 28.07 -11.11 -1.43
CA ARG A 553 28.85 -9.90 -1.16
C ARG A 553 28.58 -8.78 -2.16
N ALA A 554 28.01 -9.06 -3.32
CA ALA A 554 27.68 -8.05 -4.31
C ALA A 554 26.75 -6.98 -3.73
N ARG A 555 27.16 -5.71 -3.85
CA ARG A 555 26.31 -4.56 -3.52
C ARG A 555 26.01 -3.81 -4.81
N THR A 556 24.72 -3.70 -5.09
CA THR A 556 24.22 -2.96 -6.25
C THR A 556 24.19 -1.46 -5.95
N VAL A 557 24.77 -0.68 -6.86
CA VAL A 557 24.71 0.77 -6.91
C VAL A 557 23.88 1.14 -8.14
N VAL A 558 22.76 1.83 -7.91
CA VAL A 558 21.74 2.08 -8.91
C VAL A 558 21.96 3.45 -9.57
N ALA A 559 22.28 3.47 -10.86
CA ALA A 559 22.74 4.64 -11.61
C ALA A 559 21.72 5.15 -12.64
N GLY A 560 21.32 6.43 -12.51
CA GLY A 560 20.74 7.26 -13.56
C GLY A 560 19.33 6.91 -14.06
N ARG A 561 18.57 7.92 -14.53
CA ARG A 561 17.17 7.79 -15.00
C ARG A 561 17.03 7.52 -16.48
N THR A 562 18.09 7.70 -17.25
CA THR A 562 18.04 7.69 -18.70
C THR A 562 18.39 6.32 -19.23
N CYS A 563 17.61 5.85 -20.20
CA CYS A 563 17.97 4.73 -21.04
C CYS A 563 17.79 5.16 -22.49
N ASN A 564 18.69 4.71 -23.37
CA ASN A 564 18.54 4.86 -24.81
C ASN A 564 17.58 3.81 -25.41
N ASN A 565 17.14 2.80 -24.65
CA ASN A 565 16.07 1.88 -25.02
C ASN A 565 14.71 2.31 -24.45
N ARG A 566 13.64 1.85 -25.09
CA ARG A 566 12.24 1.98 -24.64
C ARG A 566 11.59 0.60 -24.62
N CYS A 567 12.23 -0.38 -23.98
CA CYS A 567 11.80 -1.78 -24.03
C CYS A 567 10.30 -1.95 -23.74
N ARG A 568 9.64 -2.89 -24.43
CA ARG A 568 8.27 -3.32 -24.08
C ARG A 568 8.22 -3.88 -22.66
N THR A 569 9.28 -4.57 -22.26
CA THR A 569 9.43 -5.18 -20.94
C THR A 569 10.81 -4.86 -20.41
N CYS A 570 10.91 -4.24 -19.21
CA CYS A 570 12.17 -3.84 -18.60
C CYS A 570 12.37 -4.54 -17.26
N THR A 571 13.60 -4.92 -16.96
CA THR A 571 14.00 -5.57 -15.71
C THR A 571 14.39 -4.59 -14.60
N ALA A 572 14.48 -3.30 -14.93
CA ALA A 572 14.88 -2.25 -14.00
C ALA A 572 13.62 -1.60 -13.41
N GLY A 573 13.43 -1.70 -12.09
CA GLY A 573 12.42 -0.94 -11.35
C GLY A 573 12.63 0.57 -11.56
N HIS A 574 11.57 1.37 -11.47
CA HIS A 574 11.58 2.76 -11.93
C HIS A 574 11.90 3.77 -10.80
N ALA A 575 12.14 3.28 -9.57
CA ALA A 575 12.05 4.06 -8.33
C ALA A 575 13.29 4.90 -7.94
N GLU A 576 14.51 4.48 -8.27
CA GLU A 576 15.69 4.95 -7.51
C GLU A 576 16.68 5.80 -8.30
N TYR A 577 16.21 6.49 -9.32
CA TYR A 577 17.12 7.11 -10.25
C TYR A 577 17.27 8.61 -10.00
N GLU A 578 18.46 8.97 -9.54
CA GLU A 578 18.93 10.35 -9.48
C GLU A 578 20.00 10.57 -10.57
N ASP A 579 19.94 11.72 -11.25
CA ASP A 579 20.91 12.09 -12.28
C ASP A 579 21.98 13.06 -11.73
N ARG A 580 21.98 13.36 -10.42
CA ARG A 580 23.01 14.20 -9.80
C ARG A 580 24.35 13.49 -9.90
N PRO A 581 25.40 14.09 -10.49
CA PRO A 581 26.65 13.38 -10.78
C PRO A 581 27.33 12.73 -9.56
N ASP A 582 27.14 13.30 -8.36
CA ASP A 582 27.83 12.84 -7.14
C ASP A 582 27.03 11.86 -6.26
N HIS A 583 25.74 11.60 -6.57
CA HIS A 583 24.86 10.86 -5.65
C HIS A 583 25.29 9.41 -5.40
N LEU A 584 25.98 8.78 -6.38
CA LEU A 584 26.45 7.39 -6.24
C LEU A 584 27.63 7.26 -5.29
N ARG A 585 28.36 8.35 -4.98
CA ARG A 585 29.66 8.28 -4.31
C ARG A 585 29.60 7.54 -2.95
N PRO A 586 28.66 7.81 -2.04
CA PRO A 586 28.57 7.08 -0.78
C PRO A 586 28.23 5.60 -0.99
N GLY A 587 27.29 5.30 -1.89
CA GLY A 587 26.90 3.94 -2.24
C GLY A 587 28.04 3.13 -2.84
N VAL A 588 28.84 3.75 -3.72
CA VAL A 588 30.04 3.16 -4.31
C VAL A 588 31.09 2.86 -3.23
N GLN A 589 31.32 3.79 -2.30
CA GLN A 589 32.28 3.58 -1.21
C GLN A 589 31.85 2.43 -0.30
N ALA A 590 30.57 2.39 0.10
CA ALA A 590 30.01 1.31 0.92
C ALA A 590 30.04 -0.04 0.18
N ALA A 591 29.67 -0.06 -1.10
CA ALA A 591 29.71 -1.25 -1.93
C ALA A 591 31.15 -1.77 -2.10
N ALA A 592 32.13 -0.88 -2.28
CA ALA A 592 33.53 -1.28 -2.44
C ALA A 592 34.08 -2.05 -1.22
N GLN A 593 33.61 -1.74 0.00
CA GLN A 593 33.99 -2.45 1.22
C GLN A 593 33.58 -3.93 1.20
N THR A 594 32.61 -4.31 0.37
CA THR A 594 32.19 -5.71 0.22
C THR A 594 33.05 -6.51 -0.77
N GLY A 595 33.90 -5.82 -1.53
CA GLY A 595 34.75 -6.39 -2.57
C GLY A 595 34.07 -6.47 -3.95
N HIS A 596 32.73 -6.43 -4.03
CA HIS A 596 32.01 -6.55 -5.30
C HIS A 596 30.95 -5.46 -5.48
N VAL A 597 31.21 -4.54 -6.43
CA VAL A 597 30.32 -3.44 -6.79
C VAL A 597 29.61 -3.77 -8.11
N VAL A 598 28.28 -3.73 -8.11
CA VAL A 598 27.47 -3.90 -9.32
C VAL A 598 26.79 -2.58 -9.66
N PHE A 599 27.16 -1.96 -10.77
CA PHE A 599 26.44 -0.80 -11.29
C PHE A 599 25.21 -1.27 -12.08
N SER A 600 24.03 -0.90 -11.63
CA SER A 600 22.76 -1.23 -12.29
C SER A 600 21.92 0.02 -12.51
N GLY A 601 20.68 -0.15 -12.95
CA GLY A 601 19.71 0.91 -13.17
C GLY A 601 19.16 0.91 -14.59
N ARG A 602 18.78 2.09 -15.10
CA ARG A 602 18.21 2.22 -16.44
C ARG A 602 19.26 2.02 -17.54
N GLU A 603 20.34 2.80 -17.51
CA GLU A 603 21.52 2.55 -18.32
C GLU A 603 22.75 3.23 -17.69
N PRO A 604 23.57 2.49 -16.92
CA PRO A 604 24.72 3.05 -16.22
C PRO A 604 25.71 3.75 -17.15
N THR A 605 25.88 3.27 -18.38
CA THR A 605 26.84 3.85 -19.33
C THR A 605 26.44 5.23 -19.84
N LEU A 606 25.20 5.66 -19.64
CA LEU A 606 24.71 7.01 -19.94
C LEU A 606 24.76 7.95 -18.73
N PHE A 607 25.01 7.43 -17.53
CA PHE A 607 25.03 8.24 -16.32
C PHE A 607 26.22 9.22 -16.33
N PRO A 608 26.00 10.53 -16.05
CA PRO A 608 27.08 11.49 -15.91
C PRO A 608 28.13 11.02 -14.89
N GLN A 609 29.41 11.11 -15.26
CA GLN A 609 30.53 10.66 -14.41
C GLN A 609 30.58 9.14 -14.11
N PHE A 610 29.87 8.29 -14.83
CA PHE A 610 29.95 6.83 -14.65
C PHE A 610 31.39 6.30 -14.58
N LEU A 611 32.27 6.73 -15.51
CA LEU A 611 33.69 6.37 -15.48
C LEU A 611 34.43 6.83 -14.22
N ALA A 612 34.04 7.97 -13.62
CA ALA A 612 34.63 8.43 -12.38
C ALA A 612 34.23 7.56 -11.19
N HIS A 613 32.98 7.08 -11.16
CA HIS A 613 32.50 6.14 -10.14
C HIS A 613 33.13 4.77 -10.25
N VAL A 614 33.33 4.24 -11.47
CA VAL A 614 34.10 3.00 -11.69
C VAL A 614 35.53 3.15 -11.15
N ARG A 615 36.22 4.27 -11.46
CA ARG A 615 37.55 4.56 -10.89
C ARG A 615 37.50 4.71 -9.37
N GLY A 616 36.44 5.32 -8.85
CA GLY A 616 36.22 5.48 -7.41
C GLY A 616 36.10 4.14 -6.70
N ALA A 617 35.31 3.21 -7.24
CA ALA A 617 35.17 1.84 -6.73
C ALA A 617 36.53 1.11 -6.72
N ALA A 618 37.29 1.20 -7.81
CA ALA A 618 38.61 0.57 -7.91
C ALA A 618 39.60 1.14 -6.88
N LYS A 619 39.63 2.47 -6.73
CA LYS A 619 40.45 3.15 -5.72
C LYS A 619 40.04 2.82 -4.28
N ALA A 620 38.75 2.56 -4.06
CA ALA A 620 38.20 2.19 -2.76
C ALA A 620 38.42 0.69 -2.42
N GLY A 621 39.09 -0.08 -3.28
CA GLY A 621 39.50 -1.46 -3.00
C GLY A 621 38.53 -2.54 -3.50
N ALA A 622 37.55 -2.19 -4.34
CA ALA A 622 36.69 -3.21 -4.96
C ALA A 622 37.54 -4.17 -5.81
N THR A 623 37.39 -5.48 -5.58
CA THR A 623 38.10 -6.53 -6.32
C THR A 623 37.33 -6.98 -7.56
N ARG A 624 36.02 -6.72 -7.59
CA ARG A 624 35.12 -6.98 -8.71
C ARG A 624 34.21 -5.76 -8.91
N ILE A 625 34.17 -5.26 -10.13
CA ILE A 625 33.35 -4.12 -10.55
C ILE A 625 32.61 -4.50 -11.83
N GLU A 626 31.31 -4.76 -11.67
CA GLU A 626 30.39 -5.15 -12.73
C GLU A 626 29.50 -3.97 -13.14
N ALA A 627 29.05 -3.93 -14.38
CA ALA A 627 27.91 -3.10 -14.77
C ALA A 627 26.89 -3.86 -15.63
N LEU A 628 25.61 -3.71 -15.30
CA LEU A 628 24.48 -4.28 -16.04
C LEU A 628 23.96 -3.25 -17.06
N THR A 629 24.17 -3.51 -18.34
CA THR A 629 23.97 -2.54 -19.44
C THR A 629 23.27 -3.17 -20.64
N ASN A 630 22.57 -2.37 -21.45
CA ASN A 630 22.15 -2.77 -22.79
C ASN A 630 23.30 -2.73 -23.82
N ALA A 631 24.48 -2.29 -23.39
CA ALA A 631 25.75 -2.21 -24.11
C ALA A 631 25.78 -1.29 -25.34
N ARG A 632 24.69 -0.61 -25.71
CA ARG A 632 24.65 0.19 -26.95
C ARG A 632 25.69 1.30 -26.99
N ALA A 633 25.96 1.97 -25.87
CA ALA A 633 26.99 3.01 -25.79
C ALA A 633 28.41 2.45 -26.10
N LEU A 634 28.58 1.14 -25.94
CA LEU A 634 29.85 0.44 -26.14
C LEU A 634 30.09 0.02 -27.60
N SER A 635 29.14 0.24 -28.51
CA SER A 635 29.37 0.02 -29.95
C SER A 635 30.41 0.99 -30.52
N SER A 636 30.57 2.15 -29.87
CA SER A 636 31.58 3.14 -30.24
C SER A 636 33.01 2.64 -30.00
N THR A 637 33.88 2.88 -30.99
CA THR A 637 35.28 2.44 -30.94
C THR A 637 35.98 2.95 -29.68
N GLY A 638 36.61 2.04 -28.94
CA GLY A 638 37.38 2.36 -27.73
C GLY A 638 36.55 2.58 -26.46
N ALA A 639 35.22 2.52 -26.49
CA ALA A 639 34.39 2.66 -25.28
C ALA A 639 34.65 1.54 -24.26
N ALA A 640 34.66 0.28 -24.69
CA ALA A 640 34.99 -0.86 -23.83
C ALA A 640 36.40 -0.75 -23.22
N ALA A 641 37.38 -0.30 -24.01
CA ALA A 641 38.75 -0.09 -23.55
C ALA A 641 38.84 1.00 -22.47
N ARG A 642 38.07 2.09 -22.60
CA ARG A 642 37.99 3.16 -21.59
C ARG A 642 37.39 2.67 -20.27
N LEU A 643 36.38 1.81 -20.31
CA LEU A 643 35.80 1.20 -19.11
C LEU A 643 36.80 0.27 -18.41
N ARG A 644 37.47 -0.59 -19.17
CA ARG A 644 38.54 -1.45 -18.65
C ARG A 644 39.66 -0.63 -18.00
N ALA A 645 40.11 0.43 -18.68
CA ALA A 645 41.12 1.35 -18.14
C ALA A 645 40.65 2.12 -16.90
N ALA A 646 39.35 2.31 -16.72
CA ALA A 646 38.77 2.90 -15.52
C ALA A 646 38.73 1.94 -14.32
N GLY A 647 38.94 0.63 -14.54
CA GLY A 647 38.95 -0.39 -13.50
C GLY A 647 37.76 -1.36 -13.56
N LEU A 648 36.87 -1.25 -14.56
CA LEU A 648 35.77 -2.20 -14.72
C LEU A 648 36.31 -3.62 -14.97
N THR A 649 35.79 -4.60 -14.23
CA THR A 649 36.28 -5.99 -14.33
C THR A 649 35.43 -6.85 -15.24
N GLU A 650 34.13 -6.56 -15.36
CA GLU A 650 33.19 -7.33 -16.19
C GLU A 650 31.90 -6.56 -16.50
N LEU A 651 31.10 -7.12 -17.41
CA LEU A 651 29.80 -6.58 -17.80
C LEU A 651 28.72 -7.64 -17.85
N GLY A 652 27.53 -7.28 -17.38
CA GLY A 652 26.30 -7.97 -17.74
C GLY A 652 25.65 -7.29 -18.93
N VAL A 653 25.57 -7.96 -20.07
CA VAL A 653 24.98 -7.43 -21.30
C VAL A 653 23.55 -7.94 -21.46
N LYS A 654 22.59 -7.03 -21.39
CA LYS A 654 21.16 -7.34 -21.55
C LYS A 654 20.81 -7.54 -23.03
N ARG A 655 20.06 -8.59 -23.33
CA ARG A 655 19.46 -8.87 -24.64
C ARG A 655 18.19 -9.70 -24.50
N HIS A 656 17.28 -9.63 -25.46
CA HIS A 656 15.96 -10.27 -25.41
C HIS A 656 15.75 -11.25 -26.57
N ARG A 657 16.30 -10.97 -27.76
CA ARG A 657 16.09 -11.71 -29.01
C ARG A 657 17.38 -12.02 -29.73
N LEU A 658 17.40 -13.09 -30.53
CA LEU A 658 18.60 -13.50 -31.25
C LEU A 658 18.92 -12.55 -32.43
N THR A 659 17.90 -12.19 -33.22
CA THR A 659 18.08 -11.30 -34.37
C THR A 659 18.08 -9.83 -33.97
N ASP A 660 18.78 -8.99 -34.72
CA ASP A 660 18.82 -7.55 -34.42
C ASP A 660 17.48 -6.86 -34.63
N ARG A 661 16.74 -7.30 -35.65
CA ARG A 661 15.42 -6.73 -35.96
C ARG A 661 14.45 -7.00 -34.81
N ASP A 662 14.42 -8.24 -34.32
CA ASP A 662 13.52 -8.60 -33.23
C ASP A 662 13.94 -7.94 -31.92
N GLU A 663 15.25 -7.73 -31.72
CA GLU A 663 15.76 -6.93 -30.60
C GLU A 663 15.31 -5.47 -30.72
N ASP A 664 15.39 -4.84 -31.89
CA ASP A 664 14.89 -3.48 -32.14
C ASP A 664 13.38 -3.35 -31.86
N ASP A 665 12.59 -4.36 -32.24
CA ASP A 665 11.16 -4.40 -31.99
C ASP A 665 10.84 -4.51 -30.48
N ILE A 666 11.65 -5.26 -29.72
CA ILE A 666 11.51 -5.33 -28.25
C ILE A 666 11.96 -4.04 -27.58
N THR A 667 13.12 -3.49 -27.95
CA THR A 667 13.68 -2.28 -27.36
C THR A 667 12.98 -1.00 -27.82
N ARG A 668 12.15 -1.09 -28.87
CA ARG A 668 11.49 0.02 -29.56
C ARG A 668 12.48 1.12 -29.95
N SER A 669 13.67 0.71 -30.40
CA SER A 669 14.80 1.60 -30.71
C SER A 669 15.54 1.11 -31.95
N PRO A 670 15.31 1.72 -33.12
CA PRO A 670 15.98 1.30 -34.36
C PRO A 670 17.51 1.28 -34.24
N GLY A 671 18.13 0.21 -34.72
CA GLY A 671 19.57 -0.02 -34.70
C GLY A 671 20.13 -0.51 -33.35
N SER A 672 19.29 -0.70 -32.33
CA SER A 672 19.71 -1.18 -31.01
C SER A 672 20.34 -2.57 -31.04
N GLY A 673 19.80 -3.51 -31.84
CA GLY A 673 20.28 -4.87 -31.96
C GLY A 673 21.66 -4.92 -32.60
N VAL A 674 21.84 -4.14 -33.68
CA VAL A 674 23.13 -3.96 -34.36
C VAL A 674 24.16 -3.39 -33.41
N GLN A 675 23.83 -2.29 -32.71
CA GLN A 675 24.73 -1.64 -31.74
C GLN A 675 25.09 -2.58 -30.58
N ASN A 676 24.13 -3.36 -30.08
CA ASN A 676 24.35 -4.36 -29.03
C ASN A 676 25.32 -5.47 -29.50
N ARG A 677 25.17 -5.98 -30.73
CA ARG A 677 26.13 -6.94 -31.30
C ARG A 677 27.51 -6.31 -31.54
N GLU A 678 27.57 -5.08 -32.06
CA GLU A 678 28.83 -4.36 -32.25
C GLU A 678 29.57 -4.15 -30.94
N ALA A 679 28.84 -3.82 -29.88
CA ALA A 679 29.39 -3.74 -28.53
C ALA A 679 30.06 -5.05 -28.10
N MET A 680 29.46 -6.22 -28.37
CA MET A 680 30.08 -7.52 -28.06
C MET A 680 31.41 -7.72 -28.79
N MET A 681 31.52 -7.25 -30.03
CA MET A 681 32.80 -7.26 -30.76
C MET A 681 33.83 -6.33 -30.10
N GLN A 682 33.42 -5.13 -29.69
CA GLN A 682 34.29 -4.20 -28.95
C GLN A 682 34.73 -4.77 -27.60
N LEU A 683 33.86 -5.47 -26.87
CA LEU A 683 34.18 -6.14 -25.62
C LEU A 683 35.23 -7.23 -25.81
N ARG A 684 35.06 -8.06 -26.86
CA ARG A 684 36.04 -9.09 -27.22
C ARG A 684 37.39 -8.49 -27.59
N ALA A 685 37.40 -7.43 -28.41
CA ALA A 685 38.63 -6.73 -28.80
C ALA A 685 39.34 -6.09 -27.60
N ALA A 686 38.58 -5.53 -26.66
CA ALA A 686 39.11 -4.92 -25.44
C ALA A 686 39.46 -5.94 -24.35
N GLY A 687 39.16 -7.24 -24.54
CA GLY A 687 39.39 -8.30 -23.55
C GLY A 687 38.58 -8.13 -22.26
N VAL A 688 37.40 -7.51 -22.34
CA VAL A 688 36.50 -7.32 -21.19
C VAL A 688 35.59 -8.55 -21.06
N PRO A 689 35.65 -9.28 -19.93
CA PRO A 689 34.72 -10.36 -19.61
C PRO A 689 33.27 -9.89 -19.63
N TRP A 690 32.35 -10.71 -20.16
CA TRP A 690 30.93 -10.40 -20.05
C TRP A 690 30.04 -11.64 -19.96
N THR A 691 28.90 -11.46 -19.28
CA THR A 691 27.80 -12.42 -19.10
C THR A 691 26.61 -11.92 -19.91
N LEU A 692 25.93 -12.83 -20.62
CA LEU A 692 24.69 -12.52 -21.31
C LEU A 692 23.54 -12.52 -20.30
N HIS A 693 22.94 -11.36 -20.04
CA HIS A 693 21.67 -11.29 -19.30
C HIS A 693 20.53 -11.44 -20.29
N TRP A 694 20.06 -12.66 -20.47
CA TRP A 694 18.96 -12.98 -21.36
C TRP A 694 17.64 -12.73 -20.67
N ILE A 695 16.91 -11.72 -21.14
CA ILE A 695 15.60 -11.36 -20.62
C ILE A 695 14.58 -12.10 -21.46
N VAL A 696 13.95 -13.11 -20.88
CA VAL A 696 12.96 -13.94 -21.59
C VAL A 696 11.71 -13.11 -21.82
N VAL A 697 11.40 -12.92 -23.09
CA VAL A 697 10.13 -12.38 -23.55
C VAL A 697 9.35 -13.49 -24.21
N ARG A 698 8.04 -13.49 -24.04
CA ARG A 698 7.14 -14.54 -24.52
C ARG A 698 7.37 -14.90 -25.99
N GLU A 699 7.46 -13.90 -26.86
CA GLU A 699 7.62 -14.10 -28.30
C GLU A 699 8.96 -14.79 -28.65
N GLY A 700 9.93 -14.81 -27.71
CA GLY A 700 11.25 -15.41 -27.85
C GLY A 700 11.39 -16.74 -27.12
N LEU A 701 10.33 -17.31 -26.55
CA LEU A 701 10.39 -18.55 -25.78
C LEU A 701 11.01 -19.71 -26.58
N GLY A 702 10.68 -19.81 -27.87
CA GLY A 702 11.23 -20.82 -28.78
C GLY A 702 12.74 -20.67 -29.03
N GLU A 703 13.30 -19.46 -28.86
CA GLU A 703 14.71 -19.18 -29.09
C GLU A 703 15.62 -19.69 -27.97
N LEU A 704 15.07 -20.01 -26.78
CA LEU A 704 15.86 -20.36 -25.59
C LEU A 704 16.85 -21.52 -25.82
N ARG A 705 16.52 -22.45 -26.71
CA ARG A 705 17.41 -23.58 -27.08
C ARG A 705 18.65 -23.15 -27.85
N GLU A 706 18.57 -22.04 -28.58
CA GLU A 706 19.65 -21.52 -29.43
C GLU A 706 20.54 -20.51 -28.69
N VAL A 707 20.02 -19.90 -27.62
CA VAL A 707 20.73 -18.89 -26.81
C VAL A 707 22.12 -19.36 -26.37
N PRO A 708 22.35 -20.59 -25.87
CA PRO A 708 23.67 -21.04 -25.47
C PRO A 708 24.72 -21.01 -26.58
N ALA A 709 24.38 -21.55 -27.76
CA ALA A 709 25.27 -21.56 -28.90
C ALA A 709 25.55 -20.13 -29.38
N TRP A 710 24.51 -19.30 -29.43
CA TRP A 710 24.62 -17.89 -29.81
C TRP A 710 25.54 -17.12 -28.85
N ALA A 711 25.32 -17.24 -27.53
CA ALA A 711 26.10 -16.56 -26.51
C ALA A 711 27.58 -16.95 -26.60
N ARG A 712 27.86 -18.24 -26.78
CA ARG A 712 29.22 -18.77 -26.94
C ARG A 712 29.89 -18.22 -28.20
N ALA A 713 29.18 -18.18 -29.33
CA ALA A 713 29.69 -17.64 -30.59
C ALA A 713 30.06 -16.14 -30.49
N HIS A 714 29.35 -15.39 -29.65
CA HIS A 714 29.61 -13.96 -29.41
C HIS A 714 30.59 -13.69 -28.27
N GLY A 715 31.11 -14.74 -27.62
CA GLY A 715 32.16 -14.64 -26.60
C GLY A 715 31.68 -14.40 -25.18
N ALA A 716 30.39 -14.64 -24.88
CA ALA A 716 29.89 -14.63 -23.51
C ALA A 716 30.55 -15.74 -22.67
N ARG A 717 30.80 -15.45 -21.39
CA ARG A 717 31.35 -16.44 -20.44
C ARG A 717 30.29 -17.29 -19.77
N ALA A 718 29.14 -16.70 -19.54
CA ALA A 718 27.98 -17.30 -18.92
C ALA A 718 26.71 -16.62 -19.44
N ILE A 719 25.58 -17.20 -19.07
CA ILE A 719 24.25 -16.66 -19.32
C ILE A 719 23.56 -16.53 -17.97
N ALA A 720 23.00 -15.36 -17.71
CA ALA A 720 22.06 -15.13 -16.63
C ALA A 720 20.68 -14.95 -17.27
N VAL A 721 19.74 -15.86 -17.00
CA VAL A 721 18.40 -15.79 -17.57
C VAL A 721 17.45 -15.18 -16.55
N ARG A 722 16.68 -14.19 -17.00
CA ARG A 722 15.66 -13.52 -16.20
C ARG A 722 14.31 -13.62 -16.86
N VAL A 723 13.31 -14.07 -16.12
CA VAL A 723 11.90 -14.13 -16.54
C VAL A 723 11.13 -13.12 -15.72
N LEU A 724 10.28 -12.35 -16.37
CA LEU A 724 9.38 -11.44 -15.68
C LEU A 724 7.99 -12.06 -15.64
N ALA A 725 7.28 -11.92 -14.52
CA ALA A 725 5.97 -12.57 -14.33
C ALA A 725 4.99 -12.25 -15.48
N GLY A 726 5.04 -11.02 -16.02
CA GLY A 726 4.18 -10.58 -17.12
C GLY A 726 4.47 -11.18 -18.50
N GLU A 727 5.60 -11.86 -18.65
CA GLU A 727 5.99 -12.59 -19.86
C GLU A 727 5.54 -14.05 -19.83
N VAL A 728 5.22 -14.59 -18.66
CA VAL A 728 4.80 -16.00 -18.55
C VAL A 728 3.40 -16.18 -19.13
N GLU A 729 3.27 -17.13 -20.06
CA GLU A 729 1.99 -17.51 -20.64
C GLU A 729 1.34 -18.61 -19.80
N LEU A 730 0.40 -18.23 -18.93
CA LEU A 730 -0.30 -19.18 -18.06
C LEU A 730 -1.06 -20.26 -18.85
N GLY A 731 -1.48 -19.98 -20.08
CA GLY A 731 -2.09 -20.98 -20.99
C GLY A 731 -1.08 -21.95 -21.65
N ASN A 732 0.22 -21.76 -21.46
CA ASN A 732 1.29 -22.51 -22.13
C ASN A 732 2.44 -22.91 -21.18
N LEU A 733 2.14 -23.24 -19.91
CA LEU A 733 3.17 -23.63 -18.94
C LEU A 733 3.96 -24.88 -19.35
N ALA A 734 3.36 -25.78 -20.13
CA ALA A 734 4.05 -26.93 -20.71
C ALA A 734 5.12 -26.52 -21.73
N GLY A 735 4.84 -25.54 -22.60
CA GLY A 735 5.82 -24.98 -23.52
C GLY A 735 6.97 -24.29 -22.80
N TRP A 736 6.67 -23.57 -21.71
CA TRP A 736 7.70 -22.99 -20.84
C TRP A 736 8.61 -24.07 -20.24
N ARG A 737 8.04 -25.16 -19.71
CA ARG A 737 8.79 -26.32 -19.21
C ARG A 737 9.76 -26.87 -20.25
N GLN A 738 9.25 -27.14 -21.46
CA GLN A 738 10.02 -27.69 -22.56
C GLN A 738 11.15 -26.75 -23.03
N ALA A 739 10.93 -25.44 -22.97
CA ALA A 739 11.92 -24.44 -23.34
C ALA A 739 13.07 -24.37 -22.31
N ILE A 740 12.75 -24.44 -21.01
CA ILE A 740 13.75 -24.46 -19.91
C ILE A 740 14.63 -25.70 -19.98
N GLU A 741 14.02 -26.88 -20.13
CA GLU A 741 14.75 -28.14 -20.27
C GLU A 741 15.67 -28.08 -21.51
N GLY A 742 15.16 -27.51 -22.60
CA GLY A 742 15.93 -27.30 -23.83
C GLY A 742 17.13 -26.35 -23.65
N LEU A 743 16.95 -25.25 -22.91
CA LEU A 743 18.04 -24.33 -22.57
C LEU A 743 19.14 -25.03 -21.77
N GLY A 744 18.78 -25.80 -20.74
CA GLY A 744 19.73 -26.54 -19.91
C GLY A 744 20.52 -27.57 -20.73
N ALA A 745 19.83 -28.36 -21.55
CA ALA A 745 20.46 -29.34 -22.43
C ALA A 745 21.40 -28.70 -23.46
N ALA A 746 20.98 -27.60 -24.09
CA ALA A 746 21.80 -26.87 -25.06
C ALA A 746 23.03 -26.22 -24.41
N ALA A 747 22.89 -25.68 -23.20
CA ALA A 747 23.99 -25.10 -22.45
C ALA A 747 25.06 -26.13 -22.07
N GLN A 748 24.63 -27.32 -21.62
CA GLN A 748 25.52 -28.43 -21.36
C GLN A 748 26.26 -28.88 -22.62
N ALA A 749 25.57 -28.95 -23.76
CA ALA A 749 26.17 -29.37 -25.03
C ALA A 749 27.29 -28.42 -25.52
N VAL A 750 27.17 -27.11 -25.28
CA VAL A 750 28.19 -26.12 -25.70
C VAL A 750 29.14 -25.71 -24.58
N GLY A 751 28.97 -26.27 -23.36
CA GLY A 751 29.82 -26.02 -22.20
C GLY A 751 29.79 -24.57 -21.71
N ILE A 752 28.63 -23.90 -21.74
CA ILE A 752 28.45 -22.55 -21.19
C ILE A 752 27.63 -22.60 -19.90
N ALA A 753 28.00 -21.78 -18.92
CA ALA A 753 27.28 -21.73 -17.66
C ALA A 753 25.96 -20.95 -17.81
N VAL A 754 24.89 -21.44 -17.18
CA VAL A 754 23.59 -20.80 -17.12
C VAL A 754 23.17 -20.63 -15.67
N GLY A 755 22.90 -19.40 -15.28
CA GLY A 755 22.29 -19.03 -14.01
C GLY A 755 20.91 -18.40 -14.23
N VAL A 756 20.14 -18.33 -13.15
CA VAL A 756 18.81 -17.73 -13.11
C VAL A 756 18.84 -16.54 -12.16
N GLU A 757 18.26 -15.42 -12.58
CA GLU A 757 18.15 -14.19 -11.79
C GLU A 757 16.69 -13.82 -11.52
N GLY A 758 16.33 -13.71 -10.24
CA GLY A 758 14.96 -13.40 -9.80
C GLY A 758 13.99 -14.54 -10.07
N GLY A 759 13.22 -14.95 -9.05
CA GLY A 759 12.26 -16.04 -9.16
C GLY A 759 11.07 -15.86 -8.26
#